data_AF-A0A7V6P052-F1
#
_entry.id   AF-A0A7V6P052-F1
#
_cell.length_a   1.000
_cell.length_b   1.000
_cell.length_c   1.000
_cell.angle_alpha   90.00
_cell.angle_beta   90.00
_cell.angle_gamma   90.00
#
_symmetry.space_group_name_H-M   'P 1'
#
loop_
_entity.id
_entity.type
_entity.pdbx_description
1 polymer ?
#
loop_
_entity_poly.entity_id
_entity_poly.type
_entity_poly.pdbx_seq_one_letter_code
_entity_poly.pdbx_strand_id
1 'polypeptide(L)'
;MKRMDDKKTNNDNGKTSGILNFLKSREFHIWLIGITTLLLSFLIIQSGIINRKYNLEVGDRAPVDIYATKDVVNKMKAEEKALLVQDAVEPVIRRDDTVLYAVSSSVDNFISQIEKSRKFVQKEMENVAKGTEDYALKLNEAQEKAAADLIAEINKMKIPLSEQQVSYIIKTATDEDIENLKKITMDMIWERMMGEITQENLASVIMEMQTEFQHKNLSQDLKNIGSLLVQTIIKPNRVIDLEETEIKRKQAYEDAYEEAAKTERVLEGEKIISSGDIVTEDILSMLVELNLIEKKGNFDYMTAVGVFVFVLLLAVVFVMYVYNFNRAMLQTRNNVLIICITILLTLGLGRGIYSIASPAAIPIFIAAMTISILLDVKLAVIVNFILVAALSILMKANPGFIYMGLISGTLSAFFVSKMNQRSKLAVAGLLVGLINVLIIMCYGILSKNTLEAITRDCFLAFLNGIVSMIVTIGILPFWESTFNVITPLKLMELANPTQPLMKRLLLEAPGTYHHSLMVGNLAEEAAESIGSNSLLARVGAYYHDIGKLRRPYFFRENQLADNPHERMTANLSALVIVSHTKDGYELAKKYKIPAAVRDIIKQHHGTTLMIYFYHKAKNTEKLETVKEEKFRYEGPKPQTREAAVVMLADSVEAAVRSMADKTEGKIEGLIRKIIKERLDEGQLDNCELTFKDLDAIAKAFIRVFSGYFHGREIYPELKSKEQASEQYIEDPVQMAIDQMKQEGKEIDDENDNREPAKYERINQ
;
A
#
# COMPACT_ATOMS: atom_id res chain seq x y z
N MET A 1 -56.99 38.98 -35.99
CA MET A 1 -58.34 38.52 -36.40
C MET A 1 -58.32 36.99 -36.37
N LYS A 2 -59.22 36.39 -35.58
CA LYS A 2 -59.61 34.96 -35.48
C LYS A 2 -58.59 33.87 -35.13
N ARG A 3 -58.75 33.39 -33.88
CA ARG A 3 -58.69 32.00 -33.42
C ARG A 3 -59.61 31.07 -34.23
N MET A 4 -59.17 29.84 -34.44
CA MET A 4 -59.88 28.54 -34.29
C MET A 4 -58.79 27.46 -34.42
N ASP A 5 -58.28 26.96 -33.30
CA ASP A 5 -58.65 25.69 -32.65
C ASP A 5 -58.16 24.45 -33.41
N ASP A 6 -57.11 23.82 -32.87
CA ASP A 6 -57.09 22.37 -32.75
C ASP A 6 -56.23 21.93 -31.55
N LYS A 7 -56.93 21.63 -30.46
CA LYS A 7 -56.49 20.76 -29.37
C LYS A 7 -56.53 19.33 -29.89
N LYS A 8 -55.39 18.64 -30.01
CA LYS A 8 -55.25 17.22 -29.64
C LYS A 8 -53.80 16.74 -29.68
N THR A 9 -53.51 15.84 -28.74
CA THR A 9 -52.32 14.98 -28.55
C THR A 9 -51.02 15.67 -28.14
N ASN A 10 -50.93 16.03 -26.86
CA ASN A 10 -49.64 16.10 -26.18
C ASN A 10 -49.78 15.47 -24.79
N ASN A 11 -49.53 14.16 -24.69
CA ASN A 11 -49.12 13.47 -23.47
C ASN A 11 -48.80 12.01 -23.81
N ASP A 12 -47.52 11.70 -24.04
CA ASP A 12 -46.84 10.53 -23.45
C ASP A 12 -45.39 10.28 -23.93
N ASN A 13 -44.81 11.13 -24.78
CA ASN A 13 -43.41 10.95 -25.25
C ASN A 13 -42.35 11.79 -24.49
N GLY A 14 -42.69 12.37 -23.33
CA GLY A 14 -41.80 13.27 -22.59
C GLY A 14 -40.84 12.62 -21.59
N LYS A 15 -41.15 11.42 -21.07
CA LYS A 15 -40.35 10.78 -20.00
C LYS A 15 -39.22 9.89 -20.52
N THR A 16 -39.38 9.26 -21.67
CA THR A 16 -38.36 8.39 -22.28
C THR A 16 -37.22 9.19 -22.91
N SER A 17 -37.47 10.39 -23.44
CA SER A 17 -36.42 11.25 -24.00
C SER A 17 -35.50 11.85 -22.92
N GLY A 18 -36.04 12.16 -21.73
CA GLY A 18 -35.26 12.68 -20.61
C GLY A 18 -34.27 11.67 -20.05
N ILE A 19 -34.67 10.41 -19.90
CA ILE A 19 -33.80 9.32 -19.40
C ILE A 19 -32.72 8.99 -20.44
N LEU A 20 -33.06 8.88 -21.72
CA LEU A 20 -32.09 8.64 -22.79
C LEU A 20 -31.10 9.80 -22.98
N ASN A 21 -31.52 11.04 -22.75
CA ASN A 21 -30.64 12.21 -22.78
C ASN A 21 -29.77 12.31 -21.52
N PHE A 22 -30.29 11.93 -20.35
CA PHE A 22 -29.51 11.84 -19.11
C PHE A 22 -28.44 10.75 -19.19
N LEU A 23 -28.77 9.56 -19.72
CA LEU A 23 -27.83 8.47 -19.96
C LEU A 23 -26.72 8.85 -20.96
N LYS A 24 -26.99 9.79 -21.87
CA LYS A 24 -25.99 10.35 -22.79
C LYS A 24 -25.20 11.53 -22.20
N SER A 25 -25.60 12.04 -21.03
CA SER A 25 -24.94 13.20 -20.43
C SER A 25 -23.51 12.86 -20.00
N ARG A 26 -22.61 13.81 -20.16
CA ARG A 26 -21.20 13.65 -19.76
C ARG A 26 -21.07 13.41 -18.26
N GLU A 27 -21.87 14.09 -17.46
CA GLU A 27 -21.91 13.92 -16.00
C GLU A 27 -22.28 12.49 -15.63
N PHE A 28 -23.32 11.91 -16.26
CA PHE A 28 -23.69 10.51 -16.03
C PHE A 28 -22.55 9.54 -16.36
N HIS A 29 -21.86 9.72 -17.49
CA HIS A 29 -20.72 8.88 -17.83
C HIS A 29 -19.57 8.98 -16.82
N ILE A 30 -19.27 10.19 -16.32
CA ILE A 30 -18.22 10.38 -15.30
C ILE A 30 -18.61 9.66 -14.00
N TRP A 31 -19.85 9.80 -13.54
CA TRP A 31 -20.36 9.08 -12.38
C TRP A 31 -20.34 7.56 -12.57
N LEU A 32 -20.76 7.07 -13.73
CA LEU A 32 -20.74 5.65 -14.06
C LEU A 32 -19.32 5.08 -14.02
N ILE A 33 -18.35 5.78 -14.62
CA ILE A 33 -16.94 5.39 -14.59
C ILE A 33 -16.45 5.35 -13.13
N GLY A 34 -16.70 6.41 -12.34
CA GLY A 34 -16.28 6.47 -10.94
C GLY A 34 -16.86 5.36 -10.08
N ILE A 35 -18.18 5.08 -10.20
CA ILE A 35 -18.85 4.01 -9.46
C ILE A 35 -18.31 2.63 -9.89
N THR A 36 -18.09 2.43 -11.19
CA THR A 36 -17.51 1.17 -11.70
C THR A 36 -16.09 0.97 -11.16
N THR A 37 -15.27 2.02 -11.15
CA THR A 37 -13.93 1.97 -10.58
C THR A 37 -13.95 1.68 -9.08
N LEU A 38 -14.88 2.28 -8.33
CA LEU A 38 -15.07 2.00 -6.91
C LEU A 38 -15.38 0.51 -6.67
N LEU A 39 -16.37 -0.03 -7.40
CA LEU A 39 -16.78 -1.43 -7.27
C LEU A 39 -15.66 -2.39 -7.67
N LEU A 40 -14.96 -2.15 -8.77
CA LEU A 40 -13.84 -2.98 -9.20
C LEU A 40 -12.66 -2.92 -8.22
N SER A 41 -12.35 -1.73 -7.68
CA SER A 41 -11.30 -1.56 -6.67
C SER A 41 -11.64 -2.34 -5.39
N PHE A 42 -12.90 -2.27 -4.95
CA PHE A 42 -13.41 -3.08 -3.85
C PHE A 42 -13.24 -4.57 -4.12
N LEU A 43 -13.66 -5.08 -5.29
CA LEU A 43 -13.52 -6.49 -5.63
C LEU A 43 -12.05 -6.95 -5.66
N ILE A 44 -11.15 -6.13 -6.22
CA ILE A 44 -9.71 -6.44 -6.28
C ILE A 44 -9.14 -6.56 -4.85
N ILE A 45 -9.41 -5.59 -3.98
CA ILE A 45 -8.89 -5.58 -2.61
C ILE A 45 -9.51 -6.71 -1.78
N GLN A 46 -10.83 -6.90 -1.87
CA GLN A 46 -11.54 -7.97 -1.18
C GLN A 46 -11.01 -9.35 -1.58
N SER A 47 -10.72 -9.57 -2.87
CA SER A 47 -10.17 -10.84 -3.36
C SER A 47 -8.78 -11.18 -2.78
N GLY A 48 -8.08 -10.20 -2.23
CA GLY A 48 -6.76 -10.38 -1.63
C GLY A 48 -6.76 -10.52 -0.11
N ILE A 49 -7.85 -10.13 0.55
CA ILE A 49 -8.01 -10.25 2.01
C ILE A 49 -8.66 -11.58 2.39
N ILE A 50 -9.43 -12.19 1.48
CA ILE A 50 -9.99 -13.52 1.72
C ILE A 50 -8.83 -14.53 1.79
N ASN A 51 -8.48 -14.95 3.02
CA ASN A 51 -7.60 -16.08 3.26
C ASN A 51 -8.15 -17.31 2.51
N ARG A 52 -7.27 -18.14 1.95
CA ARG A 52 -7.69 -19.44 1.41
C ARG A 52 -8.35 -20.23 2.55
N LYS A 53 -9.66 -20.43 2.45
CA LYS A 53 -10.40 -21.29 3.35
C LYS A 53 -10.31 -22.73 2.84
N TYR A 54 -10.20 -23.68 3.75
CA TYR A 54 -10.14 -25.11 3.47
C TYR A 54 -11.42 -25.77 3.98
N ASN A 55 -11.98 -26.67 3.19
CA ASN A 55 -13.06 -27.55 3.65
C ASN A 55 -12.41 -28.84 4.17
N LEU A 56 -12.10 -28.87 5.47
CA LEU A 56 -11.44 -29.99 6.14
C LEU A 56 -12.25 -30.39 7.39
N GLU A 57 -12.44 -31.69 7.56
CA GLU A 57 -13.03 -32.32 8.74
C GLU A 57 -11.99 -33.19 9.47
N VAL A 58 -12.30 -33.61 10.70
CA VAL A 58 -11.41 -34.52 11.45
C VAL A 58 -11.28 -35.84 10.68
N GLY A 59 -10.05 -36.29 10.44
CA GLY A 59 -9.76 -37.49 9.65
C GLY A 59 -9.45 -37.24 8.17
N ASP A 60 -9.70 -36.04 7.65
CA ASP A 60 -9.29 -35.67 6.30
C ASP A 60 -7.77 -35.54 6.18
N ARG A 61 -7.24 -35.72 4.97
CA ARG A 61 -5.82 -35.44 4.68
C ARG A 61 -5.66 -34.01 4.18
N ALA A 62 -4.70 -33.28 4.74
CA ALA A 62 -4.42 -31.91 4.30
C ALA A 62 -3.97 -31.88 2.83
N PRO A 63 -4.63 -31.12 1.94
CA PRO A 63 -4.33 -31.11 0.50
C PRO A 63 -3.06 -30.33 0.15
N VAL A 64 -2.62 -29.44 1.05
CA VAL A 64 -1.42 -28.61 0.94
C VAL A 64 -0.88 -28.34 2.35
N ASP A 65 0.36 -27.87 2.45
CA ASP A 65 0.89 -27.33 3.69
C ASP A 65 0.05 -26.12 4.16
N ILE A 66 -0.40 -26.14 5.41
CA ILE A 66 -1.18 -25.05 6.02
C ILE A 66 -0.34 -24.39 7.10
N TYR A 67 -0.24 -23.06 7.04
CA TYR A 67 0.56 -22.24 7.94
C TYR A 67 -0.34 -21.33 8.79
N ALA A 68 0.11 -20.98 9.99
CA ALA A 68 -0.60 -20.09 10.90
C ALA A 68 -0.63 -18.65 10.36
N THR A 69 -1.82 -18.04 10.29
CA THR A 69 -1.99 -16.66 9.80
C THR A 69 -1.82 -15.59 10.88
N LYS A 70 -1.82 -16.01 12.14
CA LYS A 70 -1.58 -15.25 13.37
C LYS A 70 -1.15 -16.26 14.44
N ASP A 71 -0.60 -15.79 15.53
CA ASP A 71 -0.27 -16.66 16.66
C ASP A 71 -1.51 -17.39 17.18
N VAL A 72 -1.40 -18.70 17.40
CA VAL A 72 -2.47 -19.55 17.93
C VAL A 72 -1.89 -20.55 18.92
N VAL A 73 -2.64 -20.86 19.97
CA VAL A 73 -2.24 -21.85 20.97
C VAL A 73 -3.04 -23.14 20.73
N ASN A 74 -2.38 -24.28 20.75
CA ASN A 74 -3.05 -25.57 20.78
C ASN A 74 -3.65 -25.82 22.17
N LYS A 75 -4.86 -25.31 22.38
CA LYS A 75 -5.54 -25.36 23.69
C LYS A 75 -5.74 -26.78 24.19
N MET A 76 -6.02 -27.74 23.30
CA MET A 76 -6.29 -29.12 23.72
C MET A 76 -5.03 -29.82 24.21
N LYS A 77 -3.88 -29.65 23.56
CA LYS A 77 -2.61 -30.18 24.09
C LYS A 77 -2.17 -29.47 25.37
N ALA A 78 -2.44 -28.17 25.48
CA ALA A 78 -2.15 -27.42 26.70
C ALA A 78 -3.00 -27.92 27.89
N GLU A 79 -4.29 -28.19 27.65
CA GLU A 79 -5.21 -28.76 28.63
C GLU A 79 -4.83 -30.19 29.02
N GLU A 80 -4.49 -31.05 28.05
CA GLU A 80 -4.02 -32.42 28.31
C GLU A 80 -2.79 -32.44 29.24
N LYS A 81 -1.78 -31.60 28.97
CA LYS A 81 -0.59 -31.47 29.81
C LYS A 81 -0.91 -30.94 31.21
N ALA A 82 -1.82 -29.98 31.32
CA ALA A 82 -2.21 -29.41 32.61
C ALA A 82 -2.95 -30.43 33.49
N LEU A 83 -3.82 -31.26 32.90
CA LEU A 83 -4.52 -32.33 33.60
C LEU A 83 -3.55 -33.40 34.13
N LEU A 84 -2.52 -33.77 33.35
CA LEU A 84 -1.50 -34.72 33.82
C LEU A 84 -0.74 -34.22 35.06
N VAL A 85 -0.46 -32.91 35.13
CA VAL A 85 0.18 -32.30 36.30
C VAL A 85 -0.78 -32.24 37.49
N GLN A 86 -2.06 -31.90 37.26
CA GLN A 86 -3.10 -31.89 38.29
C GLN A 86 -3.30 -33.26 38.95
N ASP A 87 -3.26 -34.33 38.16
CA ASP A 87 -3.45 -35.70 38.65
C ASP A 87 -2.21 -36.27 39.35
N ALA A 88 -1.04 -35.66 39.14
CA ALA A 88 0.21 -36.03 39.82
C ALA A 88 0.39 -35.35 41.20
N VAL A 89 -0.49 -34.44 41.61
CA VAL A 89 -0.40 -33.75 42.91
C VAL A 89 -0.74 -34.70 44.05
N GLU A 90 0.20 -34.90 44.97
CA GLU A 90 -0.01 -35.73 46.16
C GLU A 90 -1.01 -35.09 47.15
N PRO A 91 -1.83 -35.90 47.85
CA PRO A 91 -2.77 -35.40 48.85
C PRO A 91 -2.07 -34.69 50.02
N VAL A 92 -2.65 -33.58 50.48
CA VAL A 92 -2.15 -32.84 51.65
C VAL A 92 -2.61 -33.54 52.93
N ILE A 93 -1.66 -33.95 53.77
CA ILE A 93 -1.95 -34.64 55.04
C ILE A 93 -1.92 -33.64 56.19
N ARG A 94 -3.00 -33.57 56.97
CA ARG A 94 -3.14 -32.72 58.15
C ARG A 94 -3.30 -33.55 59.42
N ARG A 95 -2.85 -32.99 60.56
CA ARG A 95 -3.09 -33.55 61.90
C ARG A 95 -4.53 -33.28 62.36
N ASP A 96 -5.22 -34.31 62.83
CA ASP A 96 -6.51 -34.20 63.50
C ASP A 96 -6.31 -34.16 65.02
N ASP A 97 -6.33 -32.96 65.58
CA ASP A 97 -6.16 -32.73 67.01
C ASP A 97 -7.35 -33.24 67.85
N THR A 98 -8.50 -33.55 67.23
CA THR A 98 -9.66 -34.11 67.95
C THR A 98 -9.41 -35.55 68.41
N VAL A 99 -8.53 -36.28 67.72
CA VAL A 99 -8.13 -37.64 68.09
C VAL A 99 -7.42 -37.64 69.44
N LEU A 100 -6.56 -36.65 69.70
CA LEU A 100 -5.89 -36.47 71.00
C LEU A 100 -6.90 -36.31 72.13
N TYR A 101 -7.90 -35.47 71.93
CA TYR A 101 -8.97 -35.28 72.91
C TYR A 101 -9.76 -36.57 73.15
N ALA A 102 -10.14 -37.30 72.09
CA ALA A 102 -10.92 -38.53 72.19
C ALA A 102 -10.16 -39.66 72.91
N VAL A 103 -8.87 -39.81 72.64
CA VAL A 103 -8.01 -40.82 73.28
C VAL A 103 -7.81 -40.49 74.76
N SER A 104 -7.49 -39.24 75.10
CA SER A 104 -7.38 -38.81 76.50
C SER A 104 -8.69 -39.00 77.26
N SER A 105 -9.83 -38.62 76.66
CA SER A 105 -11.14 -38.84 77.26
C SER A 105 -11.47 -40.32 77.49
N SER A 106 -10.92 -41.23 76.68
CA SER A 106 -11.11 -42.68 76.86
C SER A 106 -10.36 -43.19 78.08
N VAL A 107 -9.17 -42.66 78.38
CA VAL A 107 -8.45 -42.95 79.62
C VAL A 107 -9.19 -42.42 80.83
N ASP A 108 -9.67 -41.17 80.78
CA ASP A 108 -10.44 -40.60 81.88
C ASP A 108 -11.72 -41.40 82.18
N ASN A 109 -12.43 -41.86 81.14
CA ASN A 109 -13.61 -42.71 81.32
C ASN A 109 -13.24 -44.06 81.93
N PHE A 110 -12.18 -44.71 81.44
CA PHE A 110 -11.68 -45.97 82.00
C PHE A 110 -11.36 -45.84 83.50
N ILE A 111 -10.60 -44.82 83.89
CA ILE A 111 -10.26 -44.56 85.29
C ILE A 111 -11.52 -44.20 86.11
N SER A 112 -12.44 -43.42 85.55
CA SER A 112 -13.70 -43.08 86.23
C SER A 112 -14.56 -44.30 86.54
N GLN A 113 -14.62 -45.31 85.67
CA GLN A 113 -15.35 -46.56 85.95
C GLN A 113 -14.68 -47.37 87.07
N ILE A 114 -13.35 -47.40 87.10
CA ILE A 114 -12.59 -48.02 88.20
C ILE A 114 -12.91 -47.32 89.52
N GLU A 115 -12.83 -45.99 89.56
CA GLU A 115 -13.13 -45.20 90.76
C GLU A 115 -14.57 -45.38 91.24
N LYS A 116 -15.56 -45.38 90.33
CA LYS A 116 -16.97 -45.63 90.68
C LYS A 116 -17.15 -47.00 91.32
N SER A 117 -16.52 -48.02 90.75
CA SER A 117 -16.59 -49.40 91.25
C SER A 117 -15.94 -49.52 92.63
N ARG A 118 -14.79 -48.87 92.84
CA ARG A 118 -14.11 -48.82 94.17
C ARG A 118 -14.91 -48.03 95.20
N LYS A 119 -15.51 -46.89 94.82
CA LYS A 119 -16.40 -46.09 95.69
C LYS A 119 -17.67 -46.84 96.07
N PHE A 120 -18.22 -47.67 95.16
CA PHE A 120 -19.35 -48.55 95.49
C PHE A 120 -18.98 -49.52 96.62
N VAL A 121 -17.82 -50.19 96.52
CA VAL A 121 -17.31 -51.06 97.60
C VAL A 121 -17.14 -50.26 98.90
N GLN A 122 -16.53 -49.07 98.85
CA GLN A 122 -16.35 -48.23 100.04
C GLN A 122 -17.68 -47.87 100.72
N LYS A 123 -18.71 -47.53 99.93
CA LYS A 123 -20.04 -47.15 100.41
C LYS A 123 -20.80 -48.32 101.02
N GLU A 124 -20.77 -49.49 100.39
CA GLU A 124 -21.39 -50.70 100.95
C GLU A 124 -20.73 -51.11 102.29
N MET A 125 -19.43 -50.81 102.44
CA MET A 125 -18.66 -51.13 103.65
C MET A 125 -18.71 -50.03 104.72
N GLU A 126 -19.26 -48.85 104.44
CA GLU A 126 -19.24 -47.67 105.34
C GLU A 126 -19.96 -47.93 106.68
N ASN A 127 -21.02 -48.75 106.65
CA ASN A 127 -21.82 -49.10 107.82
C ASN A 127 -21.51 -50.51 108.37
N VAL A 128 -20.43 -51.16 107.94
CA VAL A 128 -20.05 -52.52 108.36
C VAL A 128 -18.85 -52.47 109.30
N ALA A 129 -19.01 -52.95 110.54
CA ALA A 129 -17.96 -52.91 111.55
C ALA A 129 -16.79 -53.84 111.22
N LYS A 130 -15.58 -53.26 111.07
CA LYS A 130 -14.32 -53.99 110.83
C LYS A 130 -14.04 -55.00 111.95
N GLY A 131 -13.81 -56.26 111.59
CA GLY A 131 -13.38 -57.33 112.51
C GLY A 131 -14.46 -58.33 112.94
N THR A 132 -15.66 -58.28 112.36
CA THR A 132 -16.72 -59.30 112.54
C THR A 132 -16.62 -60.38 111.44
N GLU A 133 -17.08 -61.62 111.71
CA GLU A 133 -17.17 -62.70 110.68
C GLU A 133 -18.00 -62.26 109.45
N ASP A 134 -18.99 -61.39 109.67
CA ASP A 134 -19.86 -60.82 108.62
C ASP A 134 -19.14 -59.78 107.73
N TYR A 135 -18.05 -59.16 108.20
CA TYR A 135 -17.29 -58.15 107.44
C TYR A 135 -16.56 -58.77 106.25
N ALA A 136 -15.93 -59.93 106.43
CA ALA A 136 -15.17 -60.59 105.35
C ALA A 136 -16.08 -61.13 104.25
N LEU A 137 -17.25 -61.66 104.63
CA LEU A 137 -18.27 -62.14 103.69
C LEU A 137 -18.83 -60.99 102.85
N LYS A 138 -19.31 -59.91 103.51
CA LYS A 138 -19.87 -58.73 102.84
C LYS A 138 -18.86 -57.97 101.99
N LEU A 139 -17.59 -57.91 102.42
CA LEU A 139 -16.53 -57.32 101.61
C LEU A 139 -16.31 -58.10 100.32
N ASN A 140 -16.27 -59.44 100.39
CA ASN A 140 -16.10 -60.25 99.17
C ASN A 140 -17.32 -60.14 98.24
N GLU A 141 -18.55 -60.16 98.78
CA GLU A 141 -19.78 -59.95 97.99
C GLU A 141 -19.79 -58.56 97.30
N ALA A 142 -19.45 -57.49 98.03
CA ALA A 142 -19.38 -56.14 97.48
C ALA A 142 -18.28 -56.01 96.40
N GLN A 143 -17.12 -56.62 96.62
CA GLN A 143 -16.01 -56.63 95.66
C GLN A 143 -16.31 -57.47 94.41
N GLU A 144 -16.96 -58.63 94.56
CA GLU A 144 -17.37 -59.47 93.41
C GLU A 144 -18.42 -58.77 92.56
N LYS A 145 -19.40 -58.11 93.20
CA LYS A 145 -20.39 -57.29 92.48
C LYS A 145 -19.75 -56.11 91.76
N ALA A 146 -18.86 -55.38 92.43
CA ALA A 146 -18.13 -54.26 91.82
C ALA A 146 -17.25 -54.71 90.65
N ALA A 147 -16.60 -55.89 90.76
CA ALA A 147 -15.81 -56.46 89.68
C ALA A 147 -16.69 -56.87 88.48
N ALA A 148 -17.86 -57.47 88.71
CA ALA A 148 -18.81 -57.83 87.64
C ALA A 148 -19.36 -56.60 86.90
N ASP A 149 -19.74 -55.55 87.64
CA ASP A 149 -20.21 -54.30 87.05
C ASP A 149 -19.08 -53.59 86.26
N LEU A 150 -17.85 -53.60 86.79
CA LEU A 150 -16.68 -53.05 86.12
C LEU A 150 -16.34 -53.82 84.84
N ILE A 151 -16.42 -55.16 84.85
CA ILE A 151 -16.25 -55.98 83.64
C ILE A 151 -17.27 -55.59 82.56
N ALA A 152 -18.54 -55.38 82.94
CA ALA A 152 -19.58 -54.98 81.99
C ALA A 152 -19.28 -53.62 81.34
N GLU A 153 -18.82 -52.64 82.12
CA GLU A 153 -18.45 -51.30 81.60
C GLU A 153 -17.16 -51.32 80.77
N ILE A 154 -16.14 -52.09 81.18
CA ILE A 154 -14.88 -52.24 80.44
C ILE A 154 -15.10 -52.98 79.12
N ASN A 155 -15.97 -53.98 79.08
CA ASN A 155 -16.36 -54.67 77.85
C ASN A 155 -17.08 -53.74 76.86
N LYS A 156 -17.90 -52.79 77.33
CA LYS A 156 -18.49 -51.75 76.46
C LYS A 156 -17.41 -50.87 75.81
N MET A 157 -16.29 -50.65 76.51
CA MET A 157 -15.12 -49.93 76.01
C MET A 157 -14.18 -50.79 75.15
N LYS A 158 -14.48 -52.10 75.00
CA LYS A 158 -13.69 -53.09 74.24
C LYS A 158 -12.25 -53.29 74.72
N ILE A 159 -11.96 -52.97 75.97
CA ILE A 159 -10.62 -53.16 76.55
C ILE A 159 -10.52 -54.61 77.05
N PRO A 160 -9.58 -55.43 76.55
CA PRO A 160 -9.57 -56.86 76.80
C PRO A 160 -8.90 -57.21 78.15
N LEU A 161 -9.54 -56.85 79.28
CA LEU A 161 -9.06 -57.25 80.60
C LEU A 161 -9.61 -58.60 81.04
N SER A 162 -8.76 -59.43 81.66
CA SER A 162 -9.19 -60.68 82.27
C SER A 162 -9.92 -60.43 83.60
N GLU A 163 -10.76 -61.39 84.02
CA GLU A 163 -11.43 -61.32 85.33
C GLU A 163 -10.44 -61.18 86.49
N GLN A 164 -9.25 -61.79 86.37
CA GLN A 164 -8.17 -61.68 87.35
C GLN A 164 -7.62 -60.25 87.43
N GLN A 165 -7.44 -59.57 86.29
CA GLN A 165 -6.97 -58.19 86.25
C GLN A 165 -8.01 -57.22 86.83
N VAL A 166 -9.29 -57.44 86.55
CA VAL A 166 -10.36 -56.62 87.17
C VAL A 166 -10.43 -56.88 88.67
N SER A 167 -10.31 -58.13 89.11
CA SER A 167 -10.23 -58.46 90.53
C SER A 167 -9.01 -57.81 91.20
N TYR A 168 -7.86 -57.72 90.52
CA TYR A 168 -6.68 -57.01 91.04
C TYR A 168 -6.95 -55.52 91.26
N ILE A 169 -7.59 -54.86 90.28
CA ILE A 169 -7.96 -53.43 90.35
C ILE A 169 -8.88 -53.15 91.55
N ILE A 170 -9.83 -54.06 91.82
CA ILE A 170 -10.84 -53.88 92.88
C ILE A 170 -10.32 -54.30 94.27
N LYS A 171 -9.60 -55.43 94.37
CA LYS A 171 -9.25 -56.05 95.66
C LYS A 171 -7.85 -55.68 96.16
N THR A 172 -6.91 -55.40 95.27
CA THR A 172 -5.47 -55.34 95.61
C THR A 172 -4.84 -53.96 95.37
N ALA A 173 -5.17 -53.28 94.28
CA ALA A 173 -4.56 -51.99 93.95
C ALA A 173 -4.93 -50.89 94.96
N THR A 174 -3.99 -50.00 95.28
CA THR A 174 -4.25 -48.81 96.11
C THR A 174 -4.82 -47.65 95.28
N ASP A 175 -5.37 -46.62 95.91
CA ASP A 175 -5.84 -45.43 95.18
C ASP A 175 -4.66 -44.68 94.52
N GLU A 176 -3.48 -44.70 95.16
CA GLU A 176 -2.23 -44.15 94.63
C GLU A 176 -1.77 -44.91 93.37
N ASP A 177 -1.94 -46.24 93.33
CA ASP A 177 -1.62 -47.05 92.16
C ASP A 177 -2.48 -46.71 90.94
N ILE A 178 -3.78 -46.45 91.15
CA ILE A 178 -4.71 -46.08 90.06
C ILE A 178 -4.42 -44.67 89.55
N GLU A 179 -4.10 -43.72 90.44
CA GLU A 179 -3.70 -42.36 90.06
C GLU A 179 -2.37 -42.37 89.29
N ASN A 180 -1.40 -43.18 89.73
CA ASN A 180 -0.13 -43.35 89.02
C ASN A 180 -0.33 -43.98 87.63
N LEU A 181 -1.21 -44.99 87.51
CA LEU A 181 -1.57 -45.59 86.22
C LEU A 181 -2.19 -44.53 85.29
N LYS A 182 -3.12 -43.71 85.80
CA LYS A 182 -3.74 -42.61 85.04
C LYS A 182 -2.69 -41.63 84.53
N LYS A 183 -1.84 -41.12 85.42
CA LYS A 183 -0.82 -40.12 85.10
C LYS A 183 0.17 -40.63 84.05
N ILE A 184 0.73 -41.82 84.26
CA ILE A 184 1.69 -42.44 83.33
C ILE A 184 1.06 -42.67 81.96
N THR A 185 -0.18 -43.17 81.91
CA THR A 185 -0.89 -43.40 80.65
C THR A 185 -1.14 -42.10 79.89
N MET A 186 -1.57 -41.04 80.60
CA MET A 186 -1.82 -39.72 79.99
C MET A 186 -0.53 -39.07 79.47
N ASP A 187 0.57 -39.14 80.23
CA ASP A 187 1.88 -38.61 79.80
C ASP A 187 2.35 -39.29 78.51
N MET A 188 2.22 -40.62 78.43
CA MET A 188 2.60 -41.41 77.25
C MET A 188 1.71 -41.09 76.04
N ILE A 189 0.41 -40.91 76.23
CA ILE A 189 -0.51 -40.48 75.16
C ILE A 189 -0.10 -39.11 74.64
N TRP A 190 0.18 -38.16 75.53
CA TRP A 190 0.57 -36.80 75.13
C TRP A 190 1.88 -36.80 74.32
N GLU A 191 2.88 -37.54 74.77
CA GLU A 191 4.18 -37.64 74.09
C GLU A 191 4.04 -38.28 72.69
N ARG A 192 3.33 -39.41 72.59
CA ARG A 192 3.25 -40.18 71.34
C ARG A 192 2.27 -39.58 70.33
N MET A 193 1.14 -39.05 70.80
CA MET A 193 0.11 -38.49 69.90
C MET A 193 0.38 -37.04 69.47
N MET A 194 1.43 -36.42 70.01
CA MET A 194 2.03 -35.22 69.41
C MET A 194 2.88 -35.55 68.17
N GLY A 195 3.34 -36.79 68.04
CA GLY A 195 4.00 -37.32 66.86
C GLY A 195 3.04 -37.72 65.74
N GLU A 196 3.60 -38.25 64.65
CA GLU A 196 2.83 -38.74 63.51
C GLU A 196 2.35 -40.18 63.74
N ILE A 197 1.04 -40.38 63.81
CA ILE A 197 0.41 -41.69 63.89
C ILE A 197 -0.48 -41.87 62.65
N THR A 198 -0.01 -42.65 61.69
CA THR A 198 -0.75 -43.08 60.49
C THR A 198 -1.24 -44.51 60.66
N GLN A 199 -2.09 -44.96 59.75
CA GLN A 199 -2.54 -46.36 59.74
C GLN A 199 -1.36 -47.34 59.56
N GLU A 200 -0.31 -46.92 58.85
CA GLU A 200 0.86 -47.74 58.55
C GLU A 200 1.79 -47.93 59.76
N ASN A 201 1.97 -46.88 60.58
CA ASN A 201 2.88 -46.94 61.72
C ASN A 201 2.18 -47.23 63.07
N LEU A 202 0.85 -47.28 63.10
CA LEU A 202 0.05 -47.50 64.31
C LEU A 202 0.51 -48.71 65.14
N ALA A 203 0.78 -49.84 64.48
CA ALA A 203 1.22 -51.05 65.15
C ALA A 203 2.60 -50.90 65.83
N SER A 204 3.51 -50.14 65.20
CA SER A 204 4.83 -49.82 65.78
C SER A 204 4.68 -48.93 67.01
N VAL A 205 3.85 -47.88 66.91
CA VAL A 205 3.62 -46.95 68.02
C VAL A 205 3.01 -47.66 69.23
N ILE A 206 2.03 -48.55 69.02
CA ILE A 206 1.44 -49.35 70.10
C ILE A 206 2.50 -50.25 70.76
N MET A 207 3.33 -50.94 69.97
CA MET A 207 4.39 -51.82 70.49
C MET A 207 5.42 -51.05 71.33
N GLU A 208 5.81 -49.86 70.89
CA GLU A 208 6.71 -48.98 71.63
C GLU A 208 6.09 -48.53 72.95
N MET A 209 4.82 -48.13 72.96
CA MET A 209 4.10 -47.76 74.19
C MET A 209 3.97 -48.95 75.16
N GLN A 210 3.69 -50.15 74.66
CA GLN A 210 3.63 -51.36 75.49
C GLN A 210 4.99 -51.69 76.11
N THR A 211 6.08 -51.53 75.34
CA THR A 211 7.45 -51.72 75.84
C THR A 211 7.78 -50.68 76.91
N GLU A 212 7.41 -49.43 76.68
CA GLU A 212 7.65 -48.33 77.60
C GLU A 212 6.95 -48.56 78.96
N PHE A 213 5.72 -49.12 78.98
CA PHE A 213 5.04 -49.50 80.22
C PHE A 213 5.84 -50.49 81.08
N GLN A 214 6.61 -51.40 80.47
CA GLN A 214 7.40 -52.38 81.22
C GLN A 214 8.51 -51.72 82.06
N HIS A 215 8.97 -50.54 81.65
CA HIS A 215 10.01 -49.78 82.32
C HIS A 215 9.49 -48.75 83.34
N LYS A 216 8.16 -48.58 83.48
CA LYS A 216 7.57 -47.66 84.46
C LYS A 216 7.51 -48.28 85.86
N ASN A 217 7.48 -47.43 86.89
CA ASN A 217 7.41 -47.85 88.29
C ASN A 217 5.97 -48.17 88.72
N LEU A 218 5.42 -49.28 88.19
CA LEU A 218 4.09 -49.82 88.49
C LEU A 218 4.19 -51.31 88.84
N SER A 219 3.18 -51.87 89.50
CA SER A 219 3.07 -53.32 89.68
C SER A 219 2.93 -54.04 88.32
N GLN A 220 3.32 -55.30 88.24
CA GLN A 220 3.29 -56.04 86.98
C GLN A 220 1.86 -56.15 86.41
N ASP A 221 0.86 -56.28 87.26
CA ASP A 221 -0.55 -56.31 86.86
C ASP A 221 -0.99 -54.98 86.23
N LEU A 222 -0.61 -53.84 86.82
CA LEU A 222 -0.92 -52.51 86.28
C LEU A 222 -0.18 -52.20 84.98
N LYS A 223 1.06 -52.68 84.82
CA LYS A 223 1.80 -52.60 83.55
C LYS A 223 1.06 -53.32 82.43
N ASN A 224 0.57 -54.53 82.72
CA ASN A 224 -0.18 -55.34 81.77
C ASN A 224 -1.53 -54.67 81.43
N ILE A 225 -2.25 -54.13 82.42
CA ILE A 225 -3.50 -53.38 82.22
C ILE A 225 -3.25 -52.13 81.37
N GLY A 226 -2.21 -51.35 81.67
CA GLY A 226 -1.83 -50.17 80.90
C GLY A 226 -1.50 -50.49 79.44
N SER A 227 -0.77 -51.59 79.19
CA SER A 227 -0.44 -52.08 77.84
C SER A 227 -1.66 -52.49 77.01
N LEU A 228 -2.68 -53.10 77.65
CA LEU A 228 -3.93 -53.48 76.99
C LEU A 228 -4.83 -52.26 76.74
N LEU A 229 -4.78 -51.28 77.64
CA LEU A 229 -5.49 -50.01 77.49
C LEU A 229 -4.97 -49.26 76.25
N VAL A 230 -3.66 -48.98 76.15
CA VAL A 230 -3.09 -48.23 75.02
C VAL A 230 -3.27 -48.94 73.68
N GLN A 231 -3.20 -50.28 73.65
CA GLN A 231 -3.50 -51.06 72.44
C GLN A 231 -4.89 -50.80 71.87
N THR A 232 -5.87 -50.54 72.75
CA THR A 232 -7.27 -50.39 72.36
C THR A 232 -7.63 -48.96 72.00
N ILE A 233 -7.03 -47.98 72.71
CA ILE A 233 -7.47 -46.58 72.62
C ILE A 233 -6.68 -45.75 71.60
N ILE A 234 -5.43 -46.10 71.28
CA ILE A 234 -4.60 -45.32 70.35
C ILE A 234 -5.16 -45.44 68.92
N LYS A 235 -5.28 -44.31 68.23
CA LYS A 235 -5.83 -44.22 66.86
C LYS A 235 -4.96 -43.32 65.98
N PRO A 236 -5.00 -43.48 64.65
CA PRO A 236 -4.32 -42.58 63.72
C PRO A 236 -4.78 -41.12 63.90
N ASN A 237 -3.84 -40.19 63.91
CA ASN A 237 -4.08 -38.75 64.11
C ASN A 237 -3.80 -37.92 62.84
N ARG A 238 -3.66 -38.57 61.68
CA ARG A 238 -3.46 -37.93 60.36
C ARG A 238 -4.64 -38.22 59.44
N VAL A 239 -5.17 -37.17 58.82
CA VAL A 239 -6.26 -37.23 57.84
C VAL A 239 -5.90 -36.44 56.59
N ILE A 240 -6.48 -36.81 55.46
CA ILE A 240 -6.30 -36.07 54.20
C ILE A 240 -7.14 -34.79 54.26
N ASP A 241 -6.49 -33.65 54.03
CA ASP A 241 -7.16 -32.36 53.86
C ASP A 241 -7.62 -32.24 52.40
N LEU A 242 -8.87 -32.61 52.15
CA LEU A 242 -9.44 -32.60 50.79
C LEU A 242 -9.53 -31.19 50.22
N GLU A 243 -9.79 -30.18 51.06
CA GLU A 243 -9.93 -28.79 50.61
C GLU A 243 -8.56 -28.24 50.16
N GLU A 244 -7.54 -28.42 50.98
CA GLU A 244 -6.19 -27.93 50.64
C GLU A 244 -5.55 -28.73 49.50
N THR A 245 -5.88 -30.03 49.38
CA THR A 245 -5.50 -30.85 48.23
C THR A 245 -6.10 -30.33 46.94
N GLU A 246 -7.41 -30.03 46.91
CA GLU A 246 -8.08 -29.49 45.72
C GLU A 246 -7.57 -28.09 45.35
N ILE A 247 -7.23 -27.24 46.34
CA ILE A 247 -6.60 -25.95 46.09
C ILE A 247 -5.25 -26.13 45.39
N LYS A 248 -4.39 -27.03 45.88
CA LYS A 248 -3.08 -27.30 45.25
C LYS A 248 -3.22 -27.93 43.86
N ARG A 249 -4.18 -28.83 43.67
CA ARG A 249 -4.51 -29.40 42.34
C ARG A 249 -4.91 -28.31 41.36
N LYS A 250 -5.76 -27.39 41.77
CA LYS A 250 -6.19 -26.27 40.93
C LYS A 250 -5.04 -25.32 40.60
N GLN A 251 -4.21 -24.96 41.57
CA GLN A 251 -3.03 -24.12 41.34
C GLN A 251 -2.04 -24.79 40.37
N ALA A 252 -1.75 -26.08 40.59
CA ALA A 252 -0.88 -26.85 39.71
C ALA A 252 -1.42 -26.94 38.27
N TYR A 253 -2.74 -27.05 38.10
CA TYR A 253 -3.39 -26.99 36.80
C TYR A 253 -3.21 -25.62 36.12
N GLU A 254 -3.49 -24.53 36.85
CA GLU A 254 -3.40 -23.16 36.30
C GLU A 254 -1.96 -22.83 35.86
N ASP A 255 -0.97 -23.13 36.70
CA ASP A 255 0.45 -22.91 36.40
C ASP A 255 0.92 -23.77 35.20
N ALA A 256 0.55 -25.06 35.19
CA ALA A 256 0.91 -25.97 34.10
C ALA A 256 0.23 -25.59 32.79
N TYR A 257 -1.01 -25.12 32.82
CA TYR A 257 -1.71 -24.65 31.63
C TYR A 257 -1.05 -23.39 31.06
N GLU A 258 -0.65 -22.43 31.90
CA GLU A 258 0.07 -21.23 31.42
C GLU A 258 1.42 -21.58 30.78
N GLU A 259 2.15 -22.54 31.33
CA GLU A 259 3.42 -23.01 30.77
C GLU A 259 3.19 -23.79 29.46
N ALA A 260 2.22 -24.70 29.44
CA ALA A 260 1.87 -25.48 28.26
C ALA A 260 1.35 -24.58 27.13
N ALA A 261 0.57 -23.54 27.43
CA ALA A 261 0.09 -22.57 26.44
C ALA A 261 1.23 -21.76 25.78
N LYS A 262 2.35 -21.56 26.47
CA LYS A 262 3.56 -20.92 25.90
C LYS A 262 4.31 -21.88 24.98
N THR A 263 4.40 -23.15 25.34
CA THR A 263 5.16 -24.17 24.59
C THR A 263 4.39 -24.73 23.39
N GLU A 264 3.06 -24.83 23.50
CA GLU A 264 2.15 -25.28 22.45
C GLU A 264 1.61 -24.12 21.58
N ARG A 265 2.32 -22.98 21.59
CA ARG A 265 2.01 -21.82 20.74
C ARG A 265 2.67 -21.99 19.38
N VAL A 266 1.87 -21.90 18.32
CA VAL A 266 2.32 -21.81 16.94
C VAL A 266 2.35 -20.33 16.54
N LEU A 267 3.50 -19.84 16.12
CA LEU A 267 3.70 -18.43 15.74
C LEU A 267 3.19 -18.17 14.32
N GLU A 268 2.87 -16.91 14.00
CA GLU A 268 2.53 -16.50 12.63
C GLU A 268 3.59 -16.96 11.63
N GLY A 269 3.17 -17.65 10.56
CA GLY A 269 4.04 -18.19 9.52
C GLY A 269 4.60 -19.58 9.80
N GLU A 270 4.44 -20.13 11.00
CA GLU A 270 4.80 -21.51 11.30
C GLU A 270 3.81 -22.50 10.71
N LYS A 271 4.28 -23.71 10.39
CA LYS A 271 3.46 -24.76 9.78
C LYS A 271 2.59 -25.42 10.84
N ILE A 272 1.28 -25.53 10.56
CA ILE A 272 0.31 -26.22 11.42
C ILE A 272 0.22 -27.70 11.04
N ILE A 273 0.09 -27.98 9.74
CA ILE A 273 -0.04 -29.34 9.21
C ILE A 273 0.63 -29.44 7.84
N SER A 274 1.32 -30.56 7.57
CA SER A 274 1.94 -30.81 6.27
C SER A 274 0.95 -31.46 5.30
N SER A 275 1.17 -31.24 4.00
CA SER A 275 0.42 -31.89 2.95
C SER A 275 0.44 -33.42 3.11
N GLY A 276 -0.73 -34.04 3.15
CA GLY A 276 -0.91 -35.49 3.26
C GLY A 276 -1.08 -36.02 4.69
N ASP A 277 -0.80 -35.20 5.70
CA ASP A 277 -1.03 -35.53 7.11
C ASP A 277 -2.53 -35.50 7.45
N ILE A 278 -2.92 -36.28 8.45
CA ILE A 278 -4.32 -36.40 8.89
C ILE A 278 -4.65 -35.23 9.82
N VAL A 279 -5.78 -34.57 9.56
CA VAL A 279 -6.32 -33.50 10.41
C VAL A 279 -6.87 -34.12 11.69
N THR A 280 -6.16 -33.91 12.80
CA THR A 280 -6.61 -34.27 14.15
C THR A 280 -7.49 -33.16 14.73
N GLU A 281 -8.21 -33.45 15.81
CA GLU A 281 -9.19 -32.52 16.40
C GLU A 281 -8.51 -31.24 16.92
N ASP A 282 -7.29 -31.33 17.43
CA ASP A 282 -6.48 -30.19 17.89
C ASP A 282 -6.05 -29.29 16.74
N ILE A 283 -5.66 -29.88 15.61
CA ILE A 283 -5.36 -29.15 14.39
C ILE A 283 -6.62 -28.47 13.86
N LEU A 284 -7.77 -29.16 13.82
CA LEU A 284 -9.03 -28.57 13.36
C LEU A 284 -9.44 -27.37 14.24
N SER A 285 -9.33 -27.50 15.56
CA SER A 285 -9.60 -26.42 16.51
C SER A 285 -8.74 -25.17 16.23
N MET A 286 -7.43 -25.36 16.02
CA MET A 286 -6.53 -24.27 15.62
C MET A 286 -6.92 -23.65 14.26
N LEU A 287 -7.25 -24.47 13.26
CA LEU A 287 -7.68 -23.97 11.94
C LEU A 287 -8.99 -23.18 12.02
N VAL A 288 -9.91 -23.55 12.90
CA VAL A 288 -11.17 -22.82 13.16
C VAL A 288 -10.87 -21.47 13.83
N GLU A 289 -9.99 -21.42 14.83
CA GLU A 289 -9.59 -20.18 15.52
C GLU A 289 -8.84 -19.19 14.60
N LEU A 290 -8.11 -19.72 13.62
CA LEU A 290 -7.47 -18.96 12.55
C LEU A 290 -8.43 -18.56 11.42
N ASN A 291 -9.71 -18.97 11.48
CA ASN A 291 -10.71 -18.74 10.44
C ASN A 291 -10.27 -19.29 9.06
N LEU A 292 -9.50 -20.39 9.07
CA LEU A 292 -9.01 -21.09 7.88
C LEU A 292 -9.97 -22.19 7.40
N ILE A 293 -11.00 -22.53 8.18
CA ILE A 293 -12.01 -23.52 7.78
C ILE A 293 -13.21 -22.84 7.12
N GLU A 294 -13.62 -23.39 5.98
CA GLU A 294 -14.82 -22.98 5.27
C GLU A 294 -16.07 -23.51 5.98
N LYS A 295 -16.63 -22.72 6.90
CA LYS A 295 -18.00 -22.98 7.37
C LYS A 295 -18.95 -22.73 6.19
N LYS A 296 -19.54 -23.79 5.63
CA LYS A 296 -20.55 -23.71 4.56
C LYS A 296 -21.50 -22.53 4.80
N GLY A 297 -21.42 -21.50 3.95
CA GLY A 297 -22.35 -20.37 3.92
C GLY A 297 -21.93 -19.05 4.59
N ASN A 298 -20.80 -18.96 5.30
CA ASN A 298 -20.41 -17.70 5.97
C ASN A 298 -19.30 -16.94 5.20
N PHE A 299 -19.71 -16.20 4.17
CA PHE A 299 -18.92 -15.09 3.66
C PHE A 299 -18.71 -14.08 4.79
N ASP A 300 -17.49 -13.59 4.97
CA ASP A 300 -17.20 -12.61 6.02
C ASP A 300 -17.69 -11.22 5.58
N TYR A 301 -19.00 -11.00 5.76
CA TYR A 301 -19.67 -9.76 5.41
C TYR A 301 -19.11 -8.56 6.19
N MET A 302 -18.64 -8.74 7.44
CA MET A 302 -18.10 -7.65 8.24
C MET A 302 -16.78 -7.14 7.66
N THR A 303 -15.86 -8.05 7.31
CA THR A 303 -14.61 -7.67 6.63
C THR A 303 -14.91 -7.01 5.28
N ALA A 304 -15.85 -7.56 4.50
CA ALA A 304 -16.24 -6.96 3.22
C ALA A 304 -16.83 -5.55 3.35
N VAL A 305 -17.69 -5.32 4.35
CA VAL A 305 -18.24 -3.98 4.64
C VAL A 305 -17.12 -3.03 5.05
N GLY A 306 -16.19 -3.46 5.91
CA GLY A 306 -15.03 -2.65 6.31
C GLY A 306 -14.17 -2.22 5.11
N VAL A 307 -13.84 -3.15 4.21
CA VAL A 307 -13.09 -2.88 2.98
C VAL A 307 -13.87 -1.92 2.07
N PHE A 308 -15.16 -2.14 1.88
CA PHE A 308 -16.00 -1.27 1.05
C PHE A 308 -16.04 0.16 1.59
N VAL A 309 -16.28 0.33 2.89
CA VAL A 309 -16.31 1.65 3.55
C VAL A 309 -14.95 2.35 3.44
N PHE A 310 -13.85 1.62 3.60
CA PHE A 310 -12.51 2.18 3.47
C PHE A 310 -12.23 2.68 2.04
N VAL A 311 -12.50 1.86 1.02
CA VAL A 311 -12.31 2.26 -0.39
C VAL A 311 -13.26 3.41 -0.76
N LEU A 312 -14.49 3.40 -0.24
CA LEU A 312 -15.44 4.50 -0.41
C LEU A 312 -14.90 5.81 0.18
N LEU A 313 -14.31 5.78 1.38
CA LEU A 313 -13.71 6.95 2.00
C LEU A 313 -12.55 7.51 1.16
N LEU A 314 -11.67 6.64 0.65
CA LEU A 314 -10.60 7.05 -0.26
C LEU A 314 -11.15 7.69 -1.55
N ALA A 315 -12.21 7.12 -2.12
CA ALA A 315 -12.87 7.67 -3.30
C ALA A 315 -13.50 9.05 -3.02
N VAL A 316 -14.13 9.24 -1.85
CA VAL A 316 -14.67 10.53 -1.43
C VAL A 316 -13.57 11.58 -1.31
N VAL A 317 -12.43 11.25 -0.67
CA VAL A 317 -11.27 12.15 -0.57
C VAL A 317 -10.75 12.53 -1.95
N PHE A 318 -10.65 11.56 -2.86
CA PHE A 318 -10.23 11.81 -4.24
C PHE A 318 -11.18 12.77 -4.98
N VAL A 319 -12.49 12.50 -4.92
CA VAL A 319 -13.51 13.32 -5.57
C VAL A 319 -13.52 14.74 -5.00
N MET A 320 -13.41 14.89 -3.68
CA MET A 320 -13.30 16.21 -3.03
C MET A 320 -12.06 16.98 -3.51
N TYR A 321 -10.90 16.31 -3.62
CA TYR A 321 -9.68 16.94 -4.14
C TYR A 321 -9.87 17.43 -5.57
N VAL A 322 -10.37 16.57 -6.46
CA VAL A 322 -10.56 16.93 -7.87
C VAL A 322 -11.59 18.05 -8.01
N TYR A 323 -12.70 18.01 -7.27
CA TYR A 323 -13.74 19.02 -7.33
C TYR A 323 -13.25 20.40 -6.88
N ASN A 324 -12.45 20.46 -5.81
CA ASN A 324 -12.00 21.73 -5.21
C ASN A 324 -10.75 22.31 -5.89
N PHE A 325 -9.80 21.48 -6.31
CA PHE A 325 -8.48 21.95 -6.75
C PHE A 325 -8.20 21.75 -8.24
N ASN A 326 -8.82 20.74 -8.88
CA ASN A 326 -8.50 20.33 -10.24
C ASN A 326 -9.76 20.09 -11.10
N ARG A 327 -10.76 20.97 -11.00
CA ARG A 327 -12.06 20.81 -11.67
C ARG A 327 -11.94 20.72 -13.20
N ALA A 328 -10.91 21.33 -13.78
CA ALA A 328 -10.57 21.21 -15.20
C ALA A 328 -10.34 19.75 -15.63
N MET A 329 -9.87 18.87 -14.73
CA MET A 329 -9.65 17.45 -15.04
C MET A 329 -10.94 16.67 -15.22
N LEU A 330 -12.05 17.13 -14.64
CA LEU A 330 -13.38 16.56 -14.87
C LEU A 330 -13.97 17.02 -16.21
N GLN A 331 -13.35 17.99 -16.89
CA GLN A 331 -13.83 18.55 -18.16
C GLN A 331 -13.71 17.59 -19.35
N THR A 332 -12.84 16.59 -19.26
CA THR A 332 -12.64 15.61 -20.33
C THR A 332 -12.84 14.19 -19.79
N ARG A 333 -13.75 13.45 -20.43
CA ARG A 333 -13.99 12.02 -20.11
C ARG A 333 -12.69 11.20 -20.18
N ASN A 334 -11.79 11.57 -21.08
CA ASN A 334 -10.53 10.88 -21.30
C ASN A 334 -9.59 11.00 -20.08
N ASN A 335 -9.51 12.17 -19.44
CA ASN A 335 -8.66 12.34 -18.25
C ASN A 335 -9.15 11.46 -17.10
N VAL A 336 -10.48 11.42 -16.88
CA VAL A 336 -11.10 10.54 -15.86
C VAL A 336 -10.83 9.07 -16.16
N LEU A 337 -10.96 8.64 -17.42
CA LEU A 337 -10.67 7.26 -17.84
C LEU A 337 -9.20 6.88 -17.61
N ILE A 338 -8.27 7.78 -17.94
CA ILE A 338 -6.84 7.55 -17.68
C ILE A 338 -6.61 7.28 -16.21
N ILE A 339 -7.09 8.17 -15.32
CA ILE A 339 -6.90 8.02 -13.87
C ILE A 339 -7.50 6.69 -13.39
N CYS A 340 -8.74 6.40 -13.77
CA CYS A 340 -9.47 5.23 -13.30
C CYS A 340 -8.83 3.92 -13.78
N ILE A 341 -8.46 3.83 -15.06
CA ILE A 341 -7.82 2.64 -15.62
C ILE A 341 -6.42 2.48 -15.03
N THR A 342 -5.65 3.57 -14.83
CA THR A 342 -4.34 3.51 -14.18
C THR A 342 -4.45 3.03 -12.72
N ILE A 343 -5.45 3.49 -11.96
CA ILE A 343 -5.72 3.01 -10.61
C ILE A 343 -6.02 1.50 -10.62
N LEU A 344 -6.95 1.06 -11.47
CA LEU A 344 -7.33 -0.36 -11.56
C LEU A 344 -6.17 -1.24 -12.02
N LEU A 345 -5.36 -0.77 -12.98
CA LEU A 345 -4.16 -1.44 -13.44
C LEU A 345 -3.16 -1.63 -12.28
N THR A 346 -2.87 -0.57 -11.53
CA THR A 346 -1.91 -0.64 -10.42
C THR A 346 -2.43 -1.48 -9.26
N LEU A 347 -3.72 -1.41 -8.93
CA LEU A 347 -4.35 -2.30 -7.93
C LEU A 347 -4.29 -3.77 -8.38
N GLY A 348 -4.64 -4.06 -9.63
CA GLY A 348 -4.59 -5.40 -10.19
C GLY A 348 -3.18 -5.98 -10.24
N LEU A 349 -2.20 -5.19 -10.67
CA LEU A 349 -0.79 -5.58 -10.66
C LEU A 349 -0.27 -5.81 -9.25
N GLY A 350 -0.59 -4.92 -8.31
CA GLY A 350 -0.22 -5.09 -6.90
C GLY A 350 -0.80 -6.37 -6.30
N ARG A 351 -2.08 -6.66 -6.58
CA ARG A 351 -2.74 -7.90 -6.17
C ARG A 351 -2.15 -9.15 -6.79
N GLY A 352 -1.80 -9.12 -8.07
CA GLY A 352 -1.17 -10.23 -8.77
C GLY A 352 0.23 -10.51 -8.26
N ILE A 353 1.06 -9.48 -8.16
CA ILE A 353 2.48 -9.62 -7.77
C ILE A 353 2.62 -10.03 -6.31
N TYR A 354 1.81 -9.50 -5.40
CA TYR A 354 1.86 -9.90 -3.99
C TYR A 354 1.59 -11.39 -3.77
N SER A 355 0.84 -12.04 -4.67
CA SER A 355 0.58 -13.48 -4.57
C SER A 355 1.79 -14.37 -4.88
N ILE A 356 2.84 -13.81 -5.47
CA ILE A 356 4.03 -14.55 -5.93
C ILE A 356 5.37 -13.96 -5.45
N ALA A 357 5.38 -12.73 -4.92
CA ALA A 357 6.60 -12.00 -4.54
C ALA A 357 6.40 -11.13 -3.29
N SER A 358 7.50 -10.62 -2.71
CA SER A 358 7.44 -9.75 -1.54
C SER A 358 6.84 -8.36 -1.86
N PRO A 359 6.31 -7.62 -0.85
CA PRO A 359 5.75 -6.28 -1.06
C PRO A 359 6.71 -5.28 -1.74
N ALA A 360 8.03 -5.51 -1.65
CA ALA A 360 9.05 -4.69 -2.30
C ALA A 360 8.98 -4.74 -3.85
N ALA A 361 8.38 -5.78 -4.44
CA ALA A 361 8.25 -5.95 -5.88
C ALA A 361 7.02 -5.24 -6.49
N ILE A 362 6.14 -4.65 -5.67
CA ILE A 362 4.87 -4.09 -6.15
C ILE A 362 5.09 -2.77 -6.90
N PRO A 363 4.63 -2.65 -8.15
CA PRO A 363 4.94 -1.52 -9.03
C PRO A 363 4.01 -0.33 -8.79
N ILE A 364 3.99 0.16 -7.56
CA ILE A 364 3.18 1.30 -7.11
C ILE A 364 3.50 2.58 -7.90
N PHE A 365 4.74 2.70 -8.38
CA PHE A 365 5.23 3.88 -9.09
C PHE A 365 4.60 4.09 -10.47
N ILE A 366 4.09 3.03 -11.11
CA ILE A 366 3.51 3.11 -12.46
C ILE A 366 2.40 4.16 -12.50
N ALA A 367 1.52 4.17 -11.50
CA ALA A 367 0.42 5.13 -11.46
C ALA A 367 0.92 6.57 -11.29
N ALA A 368 1.82 6.79 -10.33
CA ALA A 368 2.40 8.10 -10.05
C ALA A 368 3.13 8.66 -11.29
N MET A 369 3.96 7.86 -11.94
CA MET A 369 4.69 8.27 -13.13
C MET A 369 3.75 8.52 -14.32
N THR A 370 2.81 7.60 -14.59
CA THR A 370 1.87 7.71 -15.72
C THR A 370 1.01 8.96 -15.62
N ILE A 371 0.44 9.22 -14.44
CA ILE A 371 -0.43 10.39 -14.21
C ILE A 371 0.38 11.69 -14.26
N SER A 372 1.62 11.69 -13.76
CA SER A 372 2.49 12.86 -13.80
C SER A 372 2.88 13.24 -15.23
N ILE A 373 3.17 12.25 -16.09
CA ILE A 373 3.53 12.47 -17.50
C ILE A 373 2.31 12.90 -18.34
N LEU A 374 1.16 12.29 -18.12
CA LEU A 374 -0.02 12.49 -18.98
C LEU A 374 -0.92 13.65 -18.56
N LEU A 375 -0.97 13.97 -17.26
CA LEU A 375 -1.95 14.89 -16.71
C LEU A 375 -1.28 15.98 -15.87
N ASP A 376 -1.02 15.71 -14.59
CA ASP A 376 -0.51 16.71 -13.65
C ASP A 376 0.22 16.04 -12.47
N VAL A 377 1.31 16.66 -12.04
CA VAL A 377 2.16 16.14 -10.96
C VAL A 377 1.47 16.19 -9.60
N LYS A 378 0.64 17.20 -9.30
CA LYS A 378 -0.06 17.29 -8.01
C LYS A 378 -1.11 16.19 -7.91
N LEU A 379 -1.85 15.95 -8.99
CA LEU A 379 -2.80 14.85 -9.10
C LEU A 379 -2.11 13.49 -8.92
N ALA A 380 -0.96 13.29 -9.55
CA ALA A 380 -0.19 12.05 -9.43
C ALA A 380 0.18 11.71 -7.98
N VAL A 381 0.60 12.71 -7.19
CA VAL A 381 0.95 12.53 -5.77
C VAL A 381 -0.28 12.13 -4.95
N ILE A 382 -1.44 12.76 -5.18
CA ILE A 382 -2.68 12.41 -4.49
C ILE A 382 -3.13 10.98 -4.84
N VAL A 383 -3.11 10.61 -6.13
CA VAL A 383 -3.46 9.25 -6.55
C VAL A 383 -2.48 8.22 -5.99
N ASN A 384 -1.19 8.56 -5.89
CA ASN A 384 -0.19 7.71 -5.25
C ASN A 384 -0.54 7.47 -3.77
N PHE A 385 -0.90 8.50 -3.00
CA PHE A 385 -1.30 8.32 -1.59
C PHE A 385 -2.55 7.45 -1.44
N ILE A 386 -3.54 7.62 -2.31
CA ILE A 386 -4.73 6.78 -2.32
C ILE A 386 -4.37 5.31 -2.62
N LEU A 387 -3.52 5.07 -3.62
CA LEU A 387 -3.08 3.72 -3.97
C LEU A 387 -2.24 3.08 -2.88
N VAL A 388 -1.36 3.84 -2.22
CA VAL A 388 -0.59 3.35 -1.06
C VAL A 388 -1.52 2.96 0.08
N ALA A 389 -2.52 3.78 0.40
CA ALA A 389 -3.51 3.48 1.43
C ALA A 389 -4.39 2.26 1.06
N ALA A 390 -4.78 2.13 -0.21
CA ALA A 390 -5.58 1.00 -0.69
C ALA A 390 -4.78 -0.32 -0.67
N LEU A 391 -3.54 -0.30 -1.16
CA LEU A 391 -2.69 -1.48 -1.22
C LEU A 391 -2.06 -1.83 0.12
N SER A 392 -1.92 -0.90 1.07
CA SER A 392 -1.38 -1.21 2.40
C SER A 392 -2.25 -2.23 3.13
N ILE A 393 -3.58 -2.19 2.97
CA ILE A 393 -4.48 -3.20 3.53
C ILE A 393 -4.15 -4.59 2.96
N LEU A 394 -3.98 -4.66 1.65
CA LEU A 394 -3.61 -5.90 0.96
C LEU A 394 -2.23 -6.41 1.43
N MET A 395 -1.32 -5.51 1.78
CA MET A 395 0.03 -5.82 2.28
C MET A 395 0.10 -6.03 3.80
N LYS A 396 -1.03 -6.24 4.49
CA LYS A 396 -1.07 -6.33 5.97
C LYS A 396 -0.37 -5.15 6.68
N ALA A 397 -0.53 -3.94 6.13
CA ALA A 397 0.11 -2.71 6.61
C ALA A 397 1.65 -2.76 6.70
N ASN A 398 2.32 -3.49 5.80
CA ASN A 398 3.79 -3.56 5.74
C ASN A 398 4.44 -2.16 5.67
N PRO A 399 5.23 -1.72 6.68
CA PRO A 399 5.79 -0.37 6.71
C PRO A 399 6.79 -0.12 5.59
N GLY A 400 7.58 -1.12 5.19
CA GLY A 400 8.53 -1.00 4.08
C GLY A 400 7.86 -0.61 2.77
N PHE A 401 6.73 -1.25 2.43
CA PHE A 401 5.89 -0.87 1.29
C PHE A 401 5.33 0.54 1.42
N ILE A 402 4.81 0.90 2.60
CA ILE A 402 4.23 2.23 2.85
C ILE A 402 5.29 3.32 2.67
N TYR A 403 6.46 3.19 3.28
CA TYR A 403 7.55 4.17 3.13
C TYR A 403 8.04 4.27 1.69
N MET A 404 8.20 3.14 1.02
CA MET A 404 8.57 3.09 -0.39
C MET A 404 7.53 3.81 -1.26
N GLY A 405 6.24 3.53 -1.06
CA GLY A 405 5.15 4.17 -1.79
C GLY A 405 5.02 5.66 -1.51
N LEU A 406 5.13 6.10 -0.25
CA LEU A 406 5.01 7.51 0.11
C LEU A 406 6.21 8.34 -0.37
N ILE A 407 7.45 7.88 -0.13
CA ILE A 407 8.66 8.64 -0.45
C ILE A 407 8.99 8.47 -1.93
N SER A 408 9.26 7.25 -2.36
CA SER A 408 9.72 6.97 -3.72
C SER A 408 8.60 7.13 -4.75
N GLY A 409 7.35 6.79 -4.40
CA GLY A 409 6.19 7.12 -5.25
C GLY A 409 6.05 8.61 -5.53
N THR A 410 6.19 9.46 -4.50
CA THR A 410 6.16 10.91 -4.68
C THR A 410 7.35 11.43 -5.48
N LEU A 411 8.58 11.00 -5.16
CA LEU A 411 9.79 11.39 -5.91
C LEU A 411 9.74 10.95 -7.37
N SER A 412 9.19 9.76 -7.64
CA SER A 412 9.02 9.25 -9.00
C SER A 412 8.14 10.16 -9.85
N ALA A 413 7.03 10.67 -9.29
CA ALA A 413 6.17 11.62 -9.99
C ALA A 413 6.90 12.93 -10.31
N PHE A 414 7.70 13.45 -9.37
CA PHE A 414 8.47 14.67 -9.58
C PHE A 414 9.56 14.50 -10.64
N PHE A 415 10.33 13.41 -10.58
CA PHE A 415 11.42 13.17 -11.53
C PHE A 415 10.93 13.13 -12.97
N VAL A 416 9.77 12.54 -13.25
CA VAL A 416 9.25 12.43 -14.63
C VAL A 416 8.51 13.68 -15.11
N SER A 417 8.03 14.54 -14.22
CA SER A 417 7.11 15.66 -14.55
C SER A 417 7.63 16.66 -15.58
N LYS A 418 8.96 16.80 -15.72
CA LYS A 418 9.61 17.77 -16.64
C LYS A 418 10.49 17.10 -17.70
N MET A 419 10.36 15.79 -17.90
CA MET A 419 11.25 15.05 -18.78
C MET A 419 10.70 14.92 -20.20
N ASN A 420 11.41 15.55 -21.14
CA ASN A 420 11.03 15.57 -22.57
C ASN A 420 11.83 14.56 -23.42
N GLN A 421 12.65 13.71 -22.79
CA GLN A 421 13.52 12.74 -23.48
C GLN A 421 13.40 11.36 -22.83
N ARG A 422 13.31 10.32 -23.68
CA ARG A 422 13.20 8.92 -23.23
C ARG A 422 14.41 8.46 -22.40
N SER A 423 15.61 8.91 -22.75
CA SER A 423 16.84 8.61 -22.00
C SER A 423 16.78 9.16 -20.57
N LYS A 424 16.27 10.38 -20.37
CA LYS A 424 16.11 10.98 -19.04
C LYS A 424 15.10 10.21 -18.19
N LEU A 425 14.01 9.73 -18.80
CA LEU A 425 13.05 8.86 -18.11
C LEU A 425 13.69 7.55 -17.67
N ALA A 426 14.52 6.92 -18.50
CA ALA A 426 15.25 5.71 -18.12
C ALA A 426 16.17 5.95 -16.91
N VAL A 427 16.87 7.08 -16.88
CA VAL A 427 17.68 7.49 -15.71
C VAL A 427 16.82 7.68 -14.46
N ALA A 428 15.62 8.24 -14.59
CA ALA A 428 14.70 8.37 -13.45
C ALA A 428 14.27 7.00 -12.89
N GLY A 429 14.11 5.97 -13.72
CA GLY A 429 13.86 4.60 -13.25
C GLY A 429 15.02 4.05 -12.40
N LEU A 430 16.27 4.29 -12.81
CA LEU A 430 17.46 3.92 -12.03
C LEU A 430 17.53 4.66 -10.69
N LEU A 431 17.26 5.97 -10.69
CA LEU A 431 17.23 6.78 -9.46
C LEU A 431 16.16 6.32 -8.48
N VAL A 432 14.95 6.01 -8.97
CA VAL A 432 13.86 5.44 -8.17
C VAL A 432 14.28 4.09 -7.58
N GLY A 433 14.92 3.22 -8.37
CA GLY A 433 15.46 1.95 -7.89
C GLY A 433 16.49 2.12 -6.77
N LEU A 434 17.43 3.06 -6.90
CA LEU A 434 18.43 3.35 -5.86
C LEU A 434 17.80 3.89 -4.57
N ILE A 435 16.82 4.78 -4.69
CA ILE A 435 16.07 5.31 -3.53
C ILE A 435 15.30 4.19 -2.83
N ASN A 436 14.69 3.28 -3.59
CA ASN A 436 14.00 2.12 -3.03
C ASN A 436 14.96 1.23 -2.23
N VAL A 437 16.17 0.98 -2.74
CA VAL A 437 17.21 0.24 -2.01
C VAL A 437 17.52 0.90 -0.67
N LEU A 438 17.72 2.23 -0.65
CA LEU A 438 17.99 2.97 0.59
C LEU A 438 16.84 2.83 1.60
N ILE A 439 15.59 3.00 1.15
CA ILE A 439 14.41 2.89 2.01
C ILE A 439 14.28 1.48 2.60
N ILE A 440 14.37 0.45 1.77
CA ILE A 440 14.24 -0.96 2.20
C ILE A 440 15.40 -1.38 3.08
N MET A 441 16.62 -0.91 2.81
CA MET A 441 17.78 -1.13 3.67
C MET A 441 17.58 -0.51 5.06
N CYS A 442 17.19 0.77 5.12
CA CYS A 442 16.91 1.45 6.40
C CYS A 442 15.80 0.73 7.18
N TYR A 443 14.69 0.39 6.51
CA TYR A 443 13.59 -0.34 7.13
C TYR A 443 14.02 -1.72 7.63
N GLY A 444 14.79 -2.46 6.82
CA GLY A 444 15.27 -3.80 7.15
C GLY A 444 16.18 -3.81 8.38
N ILE A 445 17.08 -2.82 8.49
CA ILE A 445 17.96 -2.64 9.66
C ILE A 445 17.13 -2.30 10.90
N LEU A 446 16.20 -1.34 10.80
CA LEU A 446 15.33 -0.93 11.91
C LEU A 446 14.44 -2.08 12.41
N SER A 447 13.99 -2.92 11.49
CA SER A 447 13.14 -4.10 11.78
C SER A 447 13.94 -5.31 12.25
N LYS A 448 15.28 -5.22 12.30
CA LYS A 448 16.20 -6.32 12.65
C LYS A 448 16.00 -7.57 11.78
N ASN A 449 15.68 -7.37 10.50
CA ASN A 449 15.54 -8.46 9.54
C ASN A 449 16.91 -9.14 9.29
N THR A 450 16.89 -10.40 8.86
CA THR A 450 18.11 -11.11 8.48
C THR A 450 18.77 -10.45 7.26
N LEU A 451 20.11 -10.53 7.18
CA LEU A 451 20.86 -9.95 6.08
C LEU A 451 20.39 -10.48 4.71
N GLU A 452 20.06 -11.77 4.64
CA GLU A 452 19.52 -12.42 3.43
C GLU A 452 18.16 -11.83 3.01
N ALA A 453 17.25 -11.59 3.96
CA ALA A 453 15.96 -10.97 3.66
C ALA A 453 16.13 -9.53 3.14
N ILE A 454 17.04 -8.76 3.76
CA ILE A 454 17.34 -7.39 3.37
C ILE A 454 17.93 -7.35 1.96
N THR A 455 18.92 -8.18 1.64
CA THR A 455 19.56 -8.18 0.32
C THR A 455 18.58 -8.58 -0.78
N ARG A 456 17.73 -9.59 -0.54
CA ARG A 456 16.67 -10.00 -1.45
C ARG A 456 15.68 -8.88 -1.72
N ASP A 457 15.15 -8.26 -0.66
CA ASP A 457 14.14 -7.20 -0.82
C ASP A 457 14.74 -5.93 -1.43
N CYS A 458 15.99 -5.58 -1.13
CA CYS A 458 16.71 -4.50 -1.82
C CYS A 458 16.85 -4.77 -3.33
N PHE A 459 17.22 -6.00 -3.71
CA PHE A 459 17.32 -6.38 -5.12
C PHE A 459 15.98 -6.26 -5.84
N LEU A 460 14.90 -6.77 -5.24
CA LEU A 460 13.55 -6.66 -5.78
C LEU A 460 13.09 -5.19 -5.87
N ALA A 461 13.37 -4.38 -4.86
CA ALA A 461 12.99 -2.96 -4.83
C ALA A 461 13.75 -2.13 -5.87
N PHE A 462 15.02 -2.46 -6.14
CA PHE A 462 15.82 -1.88 -7.21
C PHE A 462 15.22 -2.20 -8.59
N LEU A 463 14.96 -3.49 -8.85
CA LEU A 463 14.34 -3.93 -10.10
C LEU A 463 12.95 -3.32 -10.29
N ASN A 464 12.18 -3.19 -9.22
CA ASN A 464 10.85 -2.60 -9.26
C ASN A 464 10.88 -1.15 -9.80
N GLY A 465 11.85 -0.33 -9.40
CA GLY A 465 12.00 1.03 -9.94
C GLY A 465 12.28 1.05 -11.46
N ILE A 466 13.17 0.16 -11.92
CA ILE A 466 13.52 0.03 -13.34
C ILE A 466 12.34 -0.51 -14.16
N VAL A 467 11.76 -1.62 -13.73
CA VAL A 467 10.64 -2.28 -14.42
C VAL A 467 9.42 -1.36 -14.47
N SER A 468 9.10 -0.65 -13.37
CA SER A 468 8.00 0.31 -13.35
C SER A 468 8.18 1.42 -14.38
N MET A 469 9.41 1.92 -14.56
CA MET A 469 9.71 2.91 -15.59
C MET A 469 9.58 2.34 -17.01
N ILE A 470 10.12 1.14 -17.25
CA ILE A 470 10.00 0.44 -18.54
C ILE A 470 8.53 0.26 -18.91
N VAL A 471 7.70 -0.22 -17.97
CA VAL A 471 6.26 -0.39 -18.18
C VAL A 471 5.60 0.96 -18.46
N THR A 472 5.89 2.00 -17.68
CA THR A 472 5.34 3.35 -17.87
C THR A 472 5.64 3.89 -19.27
N ILE A 473 6.89 3.83 -19.72
CA ILE A 473 7.29 4.27 -21.07
C ILE A 473 6.65 3.40 -22.15
N GLY A 474 6.56 2.09 -21.91
CA GLY A 474 5.99 1.12 -22.85
C GLY A 474 4.49 1.32 -23.10
N ILE A 475 3.73 1.69 -22.06
CA ILE A 475 2.28 1.94 -22.18
C ILE A 475 1.92 3.35 -22.68
N LEU A 476 2.86 4.30 -22.61
CA LEU A 476 2.59 5.71 -22.94
C LEU A 476 2.04 5.93 -24.37
N PRO A 477 2.57 5.30 -25.43
CA PRO A 477 2.02 5.46 -26.78
C PRO A 477 0.57 4.99 -26.92
N PHE A 478 0.18 3.97 -26.13
CA PHE A 478 -1.19 3.47 -26.09
C PHE A 478 -2.13 4.50 -25.44
N TRP A 479 -1.69 5.13 -24.34
CA TRP A 479 -2.44 6.22 -23.70
C TRP A 479 -2.62 7.40 -24.65
N GLU A 480 -1.53 7.87 -25.26
CA GLU A 480 -1.53 9.00 -26.20
C GLU A 480 -2.48 8.76 -27.38
N SER A 481 -2.40 7.60 -28.03
CA SER A 481 -3.23 7.31 -29.20
C SER A 481 -4.70 7.06 -28.85
N THR A 482 -4.99 6.39 -27.74
CA THR A 482 -6.36 6.00 -27.36
C THR A 482 -7.14 7.19 -26.81
N PHE A 483 -6.48 8.00 -25.96
CA PHE A 483 -7.11 9.13 -25.28
C PHE A 483 -6.81 10.48 -25.93
N ASN A 484 -6.02 10.50 -27.00
CA ASN A 484 -5.66 11.70 -27.75
C ASN A 484 -4.98 12.76 -26.86
N VAL A 485 -4.19 12.31 -25.90
CA VAL A 485 -3.44 13.17 -24.97
C VAL A 485 -2.12 13.56 -25.62
N ILE A 486 -1.76 14.83 -25.46
CA ILE A 486 -0.45 15.33 -25.85
C ILE A 486 0.53 15.19 -24.69
N THR A 487 1.69 14.64 -24.97
CA THR A 487 2.83 14.61 -24.04
C THR A 487 3.99 15.37 -24.66
N PRO A 488 4.95 15.87 -23.87
CA PRO A 488 6.17 16.44 -24.41
C PRO A 488 6.91 15.48 -25.35
N LEU A 489 6.91 14.18 -25.04
CA LEU A 489 7.50 13.16 -25.90
C LEU A 489 6.81 13.07 -27.27
N LYS A 490 5.47 13.07 -27.28
CA LYS A 490 4.72 13.01 -28.53
C LYS A 490 4.91 14.26 -29.38
N LEU A 491 4.96 15.43 -28.74
CA LEU A 491 5.23 16.69 -29.44
C LEU A 491 6.64 16.72 -30.03
N MET A 492 7.65 16.25 -29.29
CA MET A 492 9.02 16.11 -29.80
C MET A 492 9.12 15.13 -30.99
N GLU A 493 8.34 14.05 -30.97
CA GLU A 493 8.24 13.12 -32.12
C GLU A 493 7.66 13.84 -33.35
N LEU A 494 6.62 14.66 -33.17
CA LEU A 494 5.99 15.43 -34.25
C LEU A 494 6.87 16.58 -34.76
N ALA A 495 7.71 17.15 -33.91
CA ALA A 495 8.67 18.19 -34.29
C ALA A 495 9.82 17.65 -35.17
N ASN A 496 10.01 16.34 -35.22
CA ASN A 496 11.10 15.73 -35.98
C ASN A 496 10.86 15.88 -37.51
N PRO A 497 11.81 16.45 -38.28
CA PRO A 497 11.68 16.58 -39.73
C PRO A 497 11.51 15.26 -40.49
N THR A 498 11.92 14.14 -39.89
CA THR A 498 11.74 12.80 -40.47
C THR A 498 10.31 12.27 -40.37
N GLN A 499 9.44 12.94 -39.61
CA GLN A 499 8.04 12.60 -39.51
C GLN A 499 7.42 12.61 -40.93
N PRO A 500 6.64 11.59 -41.34
CA PRO A 500 6.25 11.41 -42.74
C PRO A 500 5.51 12.59 -43.38
N LEU A 501 4.64 13.27 -42.64
CA LEU A 501 3.88 14.42 -43.11
C LEU A 501 4.76 15.68 -43.17
N MET A 502 5.67 15.87 -42.22
CA MET A 502 6.65 16.95 -42.22
C MET A 502 7.64 16.82 -43.39
N LYS A 503 8.12 15.60 -43.64
CA LYS A 503 8.96 15.28 -44.80
C LYS A 503 8.25 15.58 -46.11
N ARG A 504 6.95 15.30 -46.22
CA ARG A 504 6.14 15.69 -47.39
C ARG A 504 6.04 17.20 -47.54
N LEU A 505 5.78 17.93 -46.45
CA LEU A 505 5.74 19.39 -46.47
C LEU A 505 7.06 19.99 -46.99
N LEU A 506 8.19 19.48 -46.49
CA LEU A 506 9.53 19.87 -46.93
C LEU A 506 9.77 19.64 -48.44
N LEU A 507 9.34 18.50 -48.97
CA LEU A 507 9.62 18.11 -50.37
C LEU A 507 8.61 18.66 -51.39
N GLU A 508 7.32 18.69 -51.03
CA GLU A 508 6.22 19.06 -51.94
C GLU A 508 5.86 20.56 -51.85
N ALA A 509 6.13 21.22 -50.72
CA ALA A 509 5.81 22.64 -50.47
C ALA A 509 6.91 23.34 -49.62
N PRO A 510 8.15 23.46 -50.13
CA PRO A 510 9.30 23.92 -49.35
C PRO A 510 9.16 25.34 -48.81
N GLY A 511 8.49 26.24 -49.54
CA GLY A 511 8.23 27.61 -49.08
C GLY A 511 7.33 27.66 -47.86
N THR A 512 6.26 26.85 -47.88
CA THR A 512 5.37 26.65 -46.72
C THR A 512 6.09 25.98 -45.56
N TYR A 513 6.99 25.03 -45.81
CA TYR A 513 7.81 24.43 -44.75
C TYR A 513 8.69 25.47 -44.04
N HIS A 514 9.41 26.31 -44.80
CA HIS A 514 10.25 27.37 -44.22
C HIS A 514 9.43 28.43 -43.47
N HIS A 515 8.26 28.80 -44.01
CA HIS A 515 7.26 29.62 -43.30
C HIS A 515 6.89 29.01 -41.95
N SER A 516 6.45 27.76 -41.95
CA SER A 516 5.99 27.07 -40.73
C SER A 516 7.09 26.96 -39.66
N LEU A 517 8.36 26.83 -40.06
CA LEU A 517 9.49 26.85 -39.12
C LEU A 517 9.68 28.22 -38.46
N MET A 518 9.57 29.32 -39.21
CA MET A 518 9.69 30.68 -38.66
C MET A 518 8.51 31.01 -37.73
N VAL A 519 7.29 30.67 -38.15
CA VAL A 519 6.09 30.78 -37.31
C VAL A 519 6.26 29.95 -36.04
N GLY A 520 6.85 28.76 -36.12
CA GLY A 520 7.12 27.92 -34.96
C GLY A 520 8.09 28.54 -33.97
N ASN A 521 9.17 29.18 -34.43
CA ASN A 521 10.11 29.88 -33.55
C ASN A 521 9.46 31.08 -32.85
N LEU A 522 8.66 31.85 -33.59
CA LEU A 522 7.88 32.97 -33.03
C LEU A 522 6.88 32.47 -31.98
N ALA A 523 6.14 31.43 -32.32
CA ALA A 523 5.10 30.86 -31.46
C ALA A 523 5.69 30.23 -30.19
N GLU A 524 6.84 29.56 -30.27
CA GLU A 524 7.54 28.98 -29.13
C GLU A 524 7.93 30.06 -28.11
N GLU A 525 8.66 31.09 -28.55
CA GLU A 525 9.14 32.17 -27.68
C GLU A 525 7.96 32.97 -27.08
N ALA A 526 6.95 33.26 -27.89
CA ALA A 526 5.76 33.97 -27.41
C ALA A 526 4.98 33.16 -26.38
N ALA A 527 4.74 31.87 -26.63
CA ALA A 527 4.04 31.01 -25.69
C ALA A 527 4.83 30.80 -24.39
N GLU A 528 6.16 30.70 -24.45
CA GLU A 528 7.02 30.62 -23.27
C GLU A 528 6.92 31.90 -22.42
N SER A 529 6.94 33.07 -23.05
CA SER A 529 6.86 34.37 -22.36
C SER A 529 5.59 34.59 -21.54
N ILE A 530 4.51 33.88 -21.88
CA ILE A 530 3.19 33.98 -21.21
C ILE A 530 2.86 32.74 -20.36
N GLY A 531 3.81 31.81 -20.21
CA GLY A 531 3.64 30.57 -19.46
C GLY A 531 2.65 29.57 -20.08
N SER A 532 2.44 29.62 -21.39
CA SER A 532 1.63 28.63 -22.14
C SER A 532 2.49 27.43 -22.55
N ASN A 533 1.87 26.43 -23.19
CA ASN A 533 2.60 25.27 -23.71
C ASN A 533 3.38 25.64 -24.98
N SER A 534 4.63 26.07 -24.81
CA SER A 534 5.51 26.52 -25.90
C SER A 534 5.79 25.43 -26.94
N LEU A 535 6.02 24.20 -26.49
CA LEU A 535 6.25 23.06 -27.39
C LEU A 535 5.00 22.73 -28.23
N LEU A 536 3.80 22.83 -27.66
CA LEU A 536 2.56 22.68 -28.42
C LEU A 536 2.38 23.81 -29.44
N ALA A 537 2.66 25.06 -29.07
CA ALA A 537 2.57 26.19 -30.00
C ALA A 537 3.54 26.03 -31.17
N ARG A 538 4.80 25.64 -30.89
CA ARG A 538 5.82 25.33 -31.90
C ARG A 538 5.38 24.23 -32.86
N VAL A 539 4.95 23.09 -32.33
CA VAL A 539 4.49 21.95 -33.15
C VAL A 539 3.20 22.31 -33.88
N GLY A 540 2.28 23.00 -33.24
CA GLY A 540 1.06 23.54 -33.86
C GLY A 540 1.39 24.36 -35.10
N ALA A 541 2.34 25.29 -34.98
CA ALA A 541 2.85 26.09 -36.08
C ALA A 541 3.56 25.26 -37.16
N TYR A 542 4.30 24.20 -36.83
CA TYR A 542 4.90 23.35 -37.86
C TYR A 542 3.85 22.69 -38.76
N TYR A 543 2.69 22.37 -38.22
CA TYR A 543 1.62 21.69 -38.95
C TYR A 543 0.50 22.62 -39.44
N HIS A 544 0.42 23.89 -39.00
CA HIS A 544 -0.76 24.75 -39.24
C HIS A 544 -1.19 24.81 -40.72
N ASP A 545 -0.21 24.77 -41.61
CA ASP A 545 -0.35 24.99 -43.04
C ASP A 545 -0.26 23.72 -43.91
N ILE A 546 -0.24 22.52 -43.32
CA ILE A 546 -0.10 21.26 -44.07
C ILE A 546 -1.18 21.04 -45.13
N GLY A 547 -2.33 21.72 -45.03
CA GLY A 547 -3.39 21.63 -46.04
C GLY A 547 -2.96 22.16 -47.40
N LYS A 548 -1.96 23.06 -47.44
CA LYS A 548 -1.36 23.58 -48.66
C LYS A 548 -0.73 22.46 -49.51
N LEU A 549 -0.36 21.32 -48.91
CA LEU A 549 0.07 20.10 -49.63
C LEU A 549 -0.93 19.59 -50.66
N ARG A 550 -2.22 19.88 -50.52
CA ARG A 550 -3.21 19.47 -51.52
C ARG A 550 -3.00 20.18 -52.85
N ARG A 551 -2.58 21.45 -52.82
CA ARG A 551 -2.48 22.33 -53.99
C ARG A 551 -1.33 23.35 -53.80
N PRO A 552 -0.05 22.92 -53.71
CA PRO A 552 1.05 23.80 -53.30
C PRO A 552 1.21 25.04 -54.18
N TYR A 553 1.05 24.88 -55.50
CA TYR A 553 1.24 25.95 -56.50
C TYR A 553 0.26 27.12 -56.39
N PHE A 554 -0.84 26.98 -55.63
CA PHE A 554 -1.78 28.09 -55.39
C PHE A 554 -1.34 29.01 -54.25
N PHE A 555 -0.28 28.67 -53.51
CA PHE A 555 0.20 29.49 -52.41
C PHE A 555 1.49 30.20 -52.80
N ARG A 556 1.55 31.53 -52.59
CA ARG A 556 2.59 32.42 -53.15
C ARG A 556 3.99 32.02 -52.74
N GLU A 557 4.17 31.52 -51.52
CA GLU A 557 5.45 31.07 -51.00
C GLU A 557 6.03 29.84 -51.73
N ASN A 558 5.22 29.07 -52.46
CA ASN A 558 5.66 27.90 -53.23
C ASN A 558 5.67 28.14 -54.76
N GLN A 559 5.32 29.34 -55.21
CA GLN A 559 5.26 29.66 -56.63
C GLN A 559 6.67 29.91 -57.19
N LEU A 560 7.02 29.16 -58.24
CA LEU A 560 8.26 29.36 -59.03
C LEU A 560 8.00 30.09 -60.35
N ALA A 561 6.73 30.23 -60.74
CA ALA A 561 6.27 30.79 -62.01
C ALA A 561 5.05 31.72 -61.78
N ASP A 562 4.35 32.09 -62.86
CA ASP A 562 3.18 32.99 -62.83
C ASP A 562 2.12 32.57 -61.79
N ASN A 563 1.49 33.58 -61.18
CA ASN A 563 0.48 33.37 -60.14
C ASN A 563 -0.85 32.85 -60.74
N PRO A 564 -1.29 31.61 -60.44
CA PRO A 564 -2.52 31.03 -61.01
C PRO A 564 -3.78 31.84 -60.67
N HIS A 565 -3.76 32.60 -59.57
CA HIS A 565 -4.89 33.43 -59.15
C HIS A 565 -5.19 34.61 -60.08
N GLU A 566 -4.29 34.95 -61.00
CA GLU A 566 -4.52 35.98 -62.02
C GLU A 566 -5.54 35.51 -63.07
N ARG A 567 -5.58 34.20 -63.33
CA ARG A 567 -6.47 33.57 -64.33
C ARG A 567 -7.77 33.02 -63.72
N MET A 568 -8.07 33.36 -62.46
CA MET A 568 -9.20 32.84 -61.71
C MET A 568 -10.13 33.96 -61.23
N THR A 569 -11.41 33.62 -61.05
CA THR A 569 -12.35 34.50 -60.34
C THR A 569 -11.94 34.66 -58.88
N ALA A 570 -12.31 35.79 -58.28
CA ALA A 570 -12.00 36.07 -56.88
C ALA A 570 -12.65 35.04 -55.94
N ASN A 571 -13.90 34.64 -56.22
CA ASN A 571 -14.61 33.59 -55.47
C ASN A 571 -13.89 32.22 -55.55
N LEU A 572 -13.40 31.81 -56.73
CA LEU A 572 -12.70 30.53 -56.86
C LEU A 572 -11.34 30.56 -56.16
N SER A 573 -10.62 31.68 -56.25
CA SER A 573 -9.36 31.88 -55.53
C SER A 573 -9.55 31.80 -54.02
N ALA A 574 -10.57 32.49 -53.50
CA ALA A 574 -10.99 32.46 -52.11
C ALA A 574 -11.29 31.03 -51.63
N LEU A 575 -12.06 30.27 -52.41
CA LEU A 575 -12.40 28.87 -52.07
C LEU A 575 -11.16 27.98 -51.98
N VAL A 576 -10.23 28.09 -52.94
CA VAL A 576 -8.98 27.31 -52.93
C VAL A 576 -8.15 27.64 -51.69
N ILE A 577 -8.01 28.92 -51.35
CA ILE A 577 -7.21 29.34 -50.19
C ILE A 577 -7.88 28.90 -48.89
N VAL A 578 -9.17 29.18 -48.65
CA VAL A 578 -9.86 28.81 -47.40
C VAL A 578 -9.82 27.31 -47.15
N SER A 579 -9.89 26.51 -48.22
CA SER A 579 -9.92 25.05 -48.12
C SER A 579 -8.70 24.45 -47.42
N HIS A 580 -7.54 25.13 -47.35
CA HIS A 580 -6.34 24.56 -46.73
C HIS A 580 -6.54 24.25 -45.24
N THR A 581 -7.33 25.02 -44.51
CA THR A 581 -7.60 24.75 -43.08
C THR A 581 -8.34 23.42 -42.91
N LYS A 582 -9.38 23.18 -43.72
CA LYS A 582 -10.16 21.94 -43.74
C LYS A 582 -9.36 20.76 -44.29
N ASP A 583 -8.67 20.97 -45.40
CA ASP A 583 -7.81 19.96 -46.04
C ASP A 583 -6.68 19.54 -45.10
N GLY A 584 -6.09 20.49 -44.37
CA GLY A 584 -5.06 20.27 -43.37
C GLY A 584 -5.60 19.47 -42.18
N TYR A 585 -6.79 19.81 -41.68
CA TYR A 585 -7.44 19.05 -40.61
C TYR A 585 -7.69 17.58 -40.99
N GLU A 586 -8.23 17.33 -42.19
CA GLU A 586 -8.46 15.96 -42.69
C GLU A 586 -7.15 15.21 -42.94
N LEU A 587 -6.11 15.90 -43.45
CA LEU A 587 -4.79 15.31 -43.62
C LEU A 587 -4.16 14.93 -42.28
N ALA A 588 -4.16 15.84 -41.30
CA ALA A 588 -3.67 15.55 -39.96
C ALA A 588 -4.45 14.42 -39.27
N LYS A 589 -5.77 14.35 -39.47
CA LYS A 589 -6.59 13.24 -38.98
C LYS A 589 -6.16 11.90 -39.60
N LYS A 590 -5.90 11.87 -40.91
CA LYS A 590 -5.40 10.67 -41.61
C LYS A 590 -4.06 10.18 -41.07
N TYR A 591 -3.16 11.11 -40.72
CA TYR A 591 -1.85 10.83 -40.14
C TYR A 591 -1.86 10.66 -38.61
N LYS A 592 -3.05 10.56 -37.99
CA LYS A 592 -3.23 10.40 -36.53
C LYS A 592 -2.52 11.48 -35.70
N ILE A 593 -2.45 12.70 -36.22
CA ILE A 593 -1.93 13.85 -35.48
C ILE A 593 -2.90 14.18 -34.32
N PRO A 594 -2.40 14.50 -33.11
CA PRO A 594 -3.24 14.81 -31.96
C PRO A 594 -4.24 15.95 -32.21
N ALA A 595 -5.37 15.92 -31.51
CA ALA A 595 -6.47 16.86 -31.60
C ALA A 595 -6.01 18.29 -31.32
N ALA A 596 -5.19 18.51 -30.29
CA ALA A 596 -4.66 19.84 -29.98
C ALA A 596 -3.93 20.49 -31.16
N VAL A 597 -3.15 19.72 -31.93
CA VAL A 597 -2.46 20.22 -33.14
C VAL A 597 -3.43 20.39 -34.31
N ARG A 598 -4.38 19.44 -34.49
CA ARG A 598 -5.45 19.54 -35.50
C ARG A 598 -6.35 20.76 -35.30
N ASP A 599 -6.60 21.11 -34.05
CA ASP A 599 -7.40 22.25 -33.68
C ASP A 599 -6.67 23.55 -34.05
N ILE A 600 -5.36 23.64 -33.81
CA ILE A 600 -4.53 24.77 -34.28
C ILE A 600 -4.60 24.89 -35.82
N ILE A 601 -4.47 23.80 -36.56
CA ILE A 601 -4.60 23.80 -38.03
C ILE A 601 -5.95 24.40 -38.46
N LYS A 602 -7.04 24.05 -37.77
CA LYS A 602 -8.36 24.57 -38.11
C LYS A 602 -8.57 26.03 -37.66
N GLN A 603 -7.93 26.45 -36.58
CA GLN A 603 -8.20 27.71 -35.88
C GLN A 603 -7.23 28.85 -36.22
N HIS A 604 -6.06 28.59 -36.80
CA HIS A 604 -5.00 29.59 -36.93
C HIS A 604 -5.39 30.83 -37.76
N HIS A 605 -6.39 30.73 -38.64
CA HIS A 605 -6.98 31.90 -39.31
C HIS A 605 -8.32 32.37 -38.74
N GLY A 606 -8.88 31.64 -37.76
CA GLY A 606 -10.15 31.96 -37.13
C GLY A 606 -11.25 32.19 -38.17
N THR A 607 -11.87 33.36 -38.11
CA THR A 607 -12.94 33.78 -39.03
C THR A 607 -12.53 35.02 -39.84
N THR A 608 -11.22 35.20 -40.04
CA THR A 608 -10.65 36.39 -40.68
C THR A 608 -11.10 36.53 -42.12
N LEU A 609 -11.11 37.77 -42.62
CA LEU A 609 -11.51 38.09 -43.98
C LEU A 609 -10.29 38.04 -44.92
N MET A 610 -10.43 37.37 -46.07
CA MET A 610 -9.43 37.44 -47.14
C MET A 610 -9.54 38.77 -47.90
N ILE A 611 -8.95 39.81 -47.31
CA ILE A 611 -9.05 41.21 -47.76
C ILE A 611 -8.74 41.35 -49.26
N TYR A 612 -7.62 40.79 -49.75
CA TYR A 612 -7.21 40.94 -51.16
C TYR A 612 -8.27 40.43 -52.15
N PHE A 613 -8.78 39.21 -51.97
CA PHE A 613 -9.76 38.62 -52.89
C PHE A 613 -11.15 39.24 -52.73
N TYR A 614 -11.51 39.68 -51.51
CA TYR A 614 -12.75 40.43 -51.29
C TYR A 614 -12.74 41.77 -52.03
N HIS A 615 -11.64 42.52 -51.96
CA HIS A 615 -11.49 43.76 -52.73
C HIS A 615 -11.41 43.50 -54.24
N LYS A 616 -10.70 42.45 -54.68
CA LYS A 616 -10.70 42.03 -56.09
C LYS A 616 -12.13 41.78 -56.58
N ALA A 617 -12.93 41.03 -55.82
CA ALA A 617 -14.33 40.76 -56.15
C ALA A 617 -15.18 42.04 -56.19
N LYS A 618 -15.02 42.96 -55.23
CA LYS A 618 -15.73 44.25 -55.24
C LYS A 618 -15.40 45.11 -56.45
N ASN A 619 -14.20 44.99 -56.99
CA ASN A 619 -13.73 45.77 -58.13
C ASN A 619 -14.07 45.12 -59.49
N THR A 620 -14.26 43.79 -59.55
CA THR A 620 -14.50 43.06 -60.80
C THR A 620 -15.92 42.51 -60.96
N GLU A 621 -16.68 42.33 -59.88
CA GLU A 621 -18.06 41.81 -59.89
C GLU A 621 -19.06 42.91 -59.51
N LYS A 622 -20.36 42.75 -59.82
CA LYS A 622 -21.40 43.71 -59.39
C LYS A 622 -21.46 43.73 -57.85
N LEU A 623 -21.45 44.92 -57.24
CA LEU A 623 -21.41 45.11 -55.78
C LEU A 623 -22.50 44.34 -55.02
N GLU A 624 -23.70 44.20 -55.59
CA GLU A 624 -24.83 43.48 -54.97
C GLU A 624 -24.62 41.97 -54.85
N THR A 625 -23.64 41.38 -55.55
CA THR A 625 -23.39 39.93 -55.53
C THR A 625 -22.25 39.48 -54.61
N VAL A 626 -21.45 40.41 -54.08
CA VAL A 626 -20.24 40.12 -53.28
C VAL A 626 -20.60 40.05 -51.79
N LYS A 627 -20.83 38.84 -51.29
CA LYS A 627 -21.05 38.60 -49.85
C LYS A 627 -19.74 38.35 -49.13
N GLU A 628 -19.48 39.10 -48.05
CA GLU A 628 -18.27 38.98 -47.23
C GLU A 628 -18.07 37.57 -46.64
N GLU A 629 -19.17 36.90 -46.31
CA GLU A 629 -19.22 35.52 -45.81
C GLU A 629 -18.45 34.53 -46.71
N LYS A 630 -18.46 34.74 -48.03
CA LYS A 630 -17.77 33.86 -48.99
C LYS A 630 -16.24 34.03 -49.00
N PHE A 631 -15.74 35.09 -48.37
CA PHE A 631 -14.32 35.42 -48.29
C PHE A 631 -13.76 35.30 -46.88
N ARG A 632 -14.55 34.79 -45.92
CA ARG A 632 -14.10 34.51 -44.55
C ARG A 632 -13.75 33.04 -44.38
N TYR A 633 -12.81 32.78 -43.49
CA TYR A 633 -12.56 31.43 -43.01
C TYR A 633 -13.75 30.92 -42.19
N GLU A 634 -14.04 29.61 -42.29
CA GLU A 634 -15.14 28.97 -41.55
C GLU A 634 -14.91 28.94 -40.03
N GLY A 635 -13.65 29.06 -39.59
CA GLY A 635 -13.26 28.96 -38.19
C GLY A 635 -13.28 27.54 -37.61
N PRO A 636 -13.39 27.41 -36.27
CA PRO A 636 -13.75 28.46 -35.30
C PRO A 636 -12.61 29.44 -34.99
N LYS A 637 -12.93 30.54 -34.29
CA LYS A 637 -11.93 31.42 -33.64
C LYS A 637 -11.02 30.58 -32.70
N PRO A 638 -9.76 30.99 -32.46
CA PRO A 638 -8.89 30.37 -31.46
C PRO A 638 -9.61 30.10 -30.15
N GLN A 639 -9.53 28.85 -29.68
CA GLN A 639 -10.12 28.40 -28.41
C GLN A 639 -9.09 28.27 -27.30
N THR A 640 -7.79 28.30 -27.63
CA THR A 640 -6.68 28.19 -26.67
C THR A 640 -5.68 29.31 -26.89
N ARG A 641 -4.89 29.60 -25.83
CA ARG A 641 -3.80 30.59 -25.90
C ARG A 641 -2.77 30.21 -26.97
N GLU A 642 -2.45 28.92 -27.09
CA GLU A 642 -1.51 28.42 -28.10
C GLU A 642 -2.02 28.64 -29.53
N ALA A 643 -3.30 28.35 -29.81
CA ALA A 643 -3.89 28.57 -31.13
C ALA A 643 -3.90 30.07 -31.51
N ALA A 644 -4.17 30.94 -30.54
CA ALA A 644 -4.12 32.39 -30.73
C ALA A 644 -2.68 32.88 -30.97
N VAL A 645 -1.70 32.35 -30.24
CA VAL A 645 -0.28 32.65 -30.48
C VAL A 645 0.15 32.24 -31.88
N VAL A 646 -0.26 31.05 -32.37
CA VAL A 646 0.05 30.61 -33.75
C VAL A 646 -0.61 31.53 -34.78
N MET A 647 -1.88 31.95 -34.58
CA MET A 647 -2.55 32.92 -35.45
C MET A 647 -1.77 34.25 -35.55
N LEU A 648 -1.33 34.77 -34.42
CA LEU A 648 -0.59 36.03 -34.35
C LEU A 648 0.78 35.88 -35.01
N ALA A 649 1.49 34.79 -34.72
CA ALA A 649 2.80 34.49 -35.30
C ALA A 649 2.72 34.35 -36.82
N ASP A 650 1.74 33.63 -37.35
CA ASP A 650 1.51 33.46 -38.80
C ASP A 650 1.26 34.81 -39.49
N SER A 651 0.35 35.62 -38.92
CA SER A 651 0.01 36.94 -39.47
C SER A 651 1.22 37.88 -39.47
N VAL A 652 2.00 37.88 -38.38
CA VAL A 652 3.20 38.73 -38.23
C VAL A 652 4.32 38.27 -39.17
N GLU A 653 4.60 36.96 -39.24
CA GLU A 653 5.64 36.41 -40.12
C GLU A 653 5.38 36.82 -41.56
N ALA A 654 4.17 36.55 -42.07
CA ALA A 654 3.82 36.82 -43.46
C ALA A 654 3.92 38.31 -43.80
N ALA A 655 3.53 39.18 -42.86
CA ALA A 655 3.59 40.63 -43.03
C ALA A 655 5.02 41.17 -43.00
N VAL A 656 5.85 40.73 -42.04
CA VAL A 656 7.26 41.15 -41.92
C VAL A 656 8.09 40.61 -43.09
N ARG A 657 7.83 39.38 -43.54
CA ARG A 657 8.47 38.77 -44.71
C ARG A 657 8.29 39.63 -45.97
N SER A 658 7.07 40.17 -46.14
CA SER A 658 6.66 40.96 -47.31
C SER A 658 7.03 42.45 -47.22
N MET A 659 7.60 42.90 -46.10
CA MET A 659 7.97 44.30 -45.87
C MET A 659 9.28 44.65 -46.58
N ALA A 660 9.30 45.81 -47.25
CA ALA A 660 10.47 46.28 -48.01
C ALA A 660 11.62 46.78 -47.11
N ASP A 661 11.30 47.48 -46.02
CA ASP A 661 12.27 48.04 -45.07
C ASP A 661 12.07 47.45 -43.67
N LYS A 662 13.09 46.77 -43.16
CA LYS A 662 13.03 45.90 -41.98
C LYS A 662 13.81 46.49 -40.79
N THR A 663 13.62 47.78 -40.52
CA THR A 663 14.12 48.43 -39.30
C THR A 663 13.32 47.98 -38.07
N GLU A 664 13.98 47.90 -36.91
CA GLU A 664 13.38 47.39 -35.66
C GLU A 664 12.10 48.15 -35.26
N GLY A 665 12.13 49.49 -35.32
CA GLY A 665 10.95 50.31 -35.01
C GLY A 665 9.76 50.11 -35.97
N LYS A 666 10.02 49.84 -37.26
CA LYS A 666 8.95 49.52 -38.23
C LYS A 666 8.38 48.13 -37.99
N ILE A 667 9.23 47.15 -37.66
CA ILE A 667 8.82 45.80 -37.28
C ILE A 667 7.94 45.85 -36.03
N GLU A 668 8.36 46.56 -34.98
CA GLU A 668 7.56 46.72 -33.76
C GLU A 668 6.20 47.36 -34.06
N GLY A 669 6.17 48.47 -34.81
CA GLY A 669 4.93 49.14 -35.19
C GLY A 669 3.98 48.22 -35.95
N LEU A 670 4.50 47.40 -36.88
CA LEU A 670 3.71 46.43 -37.64
C LEU A 670 3.18 45.30 -36.75
N ILE A 671 4.00 44.74 -35.86
CA ILE A 671 3.60 43.68 -34.92
C ILE A 671 2.43 44.16 -34.06
N ARG A 672 2.58 45.33 -33.43
CA ARG A 672 1.54 45.90 -32.56
C ARG A 672 0.26 46.20 -33.32
N LYS A 673 0.38 46.67 -34.56
CA LYS A 673 -0.79 46.91 -35.43
C LYS A 673 -1.54 45.61 -35.73
N ILE A 674 -0.85 44.53 -36.11
CA ILE A 674 -1.49 43.24 -36.42
C ILE A 674 -2.18 42.65 -35.18
N ILE A 675 -1.53 42.69 -34.02
CA ILE A 675 -2.13 42.21 -32.76
C ILE A 675 -3.40 43.01 -32.45
N LYS A 676 -3.36 44.33 -32.62
CA LYS A 676 -4.53 45.19 -32.42
C LYS A 676 -5.65 44.89 -33.42
N GLU A 677 -5.34 44.69 -34.70
CA GLU A 677 -6.34 44.33 -35.71
C GLU A 677 -7.05 43.01 -35.36
N ARG A 678 -6.32 41.98 -34.93
CA ARG A 678 -6.93 40.70 -34.50
C ARG A 678 -7.80 40.83 -33.26
N LEU A 679 -7.41 41.70 -32.33
CA LEU A 679 -8.21 42.04 -31.15
C LEU A 679 -9.49 42.80 -31.56
N ASP A 680 -9.39 43.82 -32.40
CA ASP A 680 -10.51 44.65 -32.85
C ASP A 680 -11.50 43.83 -33.72
N GLU A 681 -11.01 42.83 -34.46
CA GLU A 681 -11.83 41.84 -35.20
C GLU A 681 -12.51 40.79 -34.29
N GLY A 682 -12.25 40.82 -32.99
CA GLY A 682 -12.73 39.85 -32.01
C GLY A 682 -12.17 38.43 -32.21
N GLN A 683 -11.05 38.25 -32.94
CA GLN A 683 -10.52 36.89 -33.16
C GLN A 683 -10.05 36.22 -31.87
N LEU A 684 -9.76 37.02 -30.84
CA LEU A 684 -9.22 36.54 -29.56
C LEU A 684 -10.30 36.35 -28.48
N ASP A 685 -11.58 36.58 -28.79
CA ASP A 685 -12.69 36.56 -27.79
C ASP A 685 -12.88 35.22 -27.08
N ASN A 686 -12.51 34.12 -27.73
CA ASN A 686 -12.77 32.76 -27.24
C ASN A 686 -11.52 32.09 -26.66
N CYS A 687 -10.45 32.84 -26.39
CA CYS A 687 -9.23 32.34 -25.78
C CYS A 687 -8.84 33.16 -24.54
N GLU A 688 -8.17 32.53 -23.59
CA GLU A 688 -7.81 33.16 -22.30
C GLU A 688 -6.51 33.99 -22.40
N LEU A 689 -6.42 34.90 -23.38
CA LEU A 689 -5.31 35.87 -23.48
C LEU A 689 -5.68 37.18 -22.79
N THR A 690 -4.79 37.67 -21.93
CA THR A 690 -4.93 38.98 -21.28
C THR A 690 -4.21 40.08 -22.07
N PHE A 691 -4.54 41.35 -21.82
CA PHE A 691 -3.79 42.48 -22.42
C PHE A 691 -2.30 42.45 -22.07
N LYS A 692 -1.95 41.95 -20.88
CA LYS A 692 -0.56 41.74 -20.46
C LYS A 692 0.13 40.68 -21.33
N ASP A 693 -0.59 39.60 -21.65
CA ASP A 693 -0.07 38.55 -22.53
C ASP A 693 0.19 39.09 -23.95
N LEU A 694 -0.71 39.93 -24.48
CA LEU A 694 -0.53 40.52 -25.81
C LEU A 694 0.73 41.39 -25.90
N ASP A 695 1.05 42.18 -24.87
CA ASP A 695 2.29 42.96 -24.85
C ASP A 695 3.54 42.07 -24.70
N ALA A 696 3.45 40.99 -23.92
CA ALA A 696 4.53 40.00 -23.81
C ALA A 696 4.79 39.28 -25.15
N ILE A 697 3.73 38.86 -25.84
CA ILE A 697 3.79 38.26 -27.18
C ILE A 697 4.45 39.23 -28.18
N ALA A 698 4.05 40.51 -28.19
CA ALA A 698 4.65 41.50 -29.07
C ALA A 698 6.17 41.63 -28.84
N LYS A 699 6.60 41.72 -27.58
CA LYS A 699 8.02 41.77 -27.19
C LYS A 699 8.79 40.50 -27.58
N ALA A 700 8.17 39.33 -27.42
CA ALA A 700 8.74 38.06 -27.84
C ALA A 700 8.98 38.01 -29.36
N PHE A 701 7.99 38.42 -30.17
CA PHE A 701 8.15 38.49 -31.62
C PHE A 701 9.25 39.47 -32.05
N ILE A 702 9.31 40.65 -31.45
CA ILE A 702 10.38 41.63 -31.73
C ILE A 702 11.74 40.99 -31.48
N ARG A 703 11.93 40.32 -30.34
CA ARG A 703 13.20 39.65 -29.99
C ARG A 703 13.63 38.62 -31.03
N VAL A 704 12.71 37.78 -31.49
CA VAL A 704 12.98 36.76 -32.51
C VAL A 704 13.39 37.41 -33.84
N PHE A 705 12.71 38.47 -34.27
CA PHE A 705 13.05 39.18 -35.51
C PHE A 705 14.33 40.00 -35.41
N SER A 706 14.62 40.63 -34.27
CA SER A 706 15.88 41.33 -34.05
C SER A 706 17.05 40.34 -34.21
N GLY A 707 16.95 39.13 -33.68
CA GLY A 707 17.96 38.07 -33.90
C GLY A 707 18.10 37.60 -35.36
N TYR A 708 17.02 37.64 -36.15
CA TYR A 708 17.02 37.20 -37.56
C TYR A 708 17.54 38.27 -38.54
N PHE A 709 17.24 39.56 -38.30
CA PHE A 709 17.59 40.66 -39.20
C PHE A 709 18.88 41.41 -38.85
N HIS A 710 19.50 41.13 -37.69
CA HIS A 710 20.87 41.57 -37.43
C HIS A 710 21.82 40.66 -38.21
N GLY A 711 22.21 41.11 -39.40
CA GLY A 711 23.20 40.42 -40.23
C GLY A 711 24.53 40.27 -39.51
N ARG A 712 25.21 39.15 -39.77
CA ARG A 712 26.68 39.08 -39.67
C ARG A 712 27.23 40.34 -40.34
N GLU A 713 28.16 41.01 -39.66
CA GLU A 713 28.91 42.12 -40.22
C GLU A 713 29.35 41.75 -41.64
N ILE A 714 28.90 42.56 -42.61
CA ILE A 714 29.41 42.49 -43.97
C ILE A 714 30.88 42.88 -43.84
N TYR A 715 31.79 41.92 -44.04
CA TYR A 715 33.20 42.25 -44.19
C TYR A 715 33.30 43.31 -45.27
N PRO A 716 33.89 44.48 -44.99
CA PRO A 716 33.96 45.54 -45.97
C PRO A 716 34.68 44.99 -47.20
N GLU A 717 33.98 44.99 -48.34
CA GLU A 717 34.63 44.84 -49.63
C GLU A 717 35.78 45.84 -49.67
N LEU A 718 37.01 45.32 -49.79
CA LEU A 718 38.20 46.10 -50.03
C LEU A 718 37.99 46.85 -51.34
N LYS A 719 37.44 48.07 -51.26
CA LYS A 719 37.42 49.01 -52.36
C LYS A 719 38.86 49.29 -52.75
N SER A 720 39.20 48.86 -53.96
CA SER A 720 40.36 49.29 -54.72
C SER A 720 40.56 50.80 -54.57
N LYS A 721 41.64 51.19 -53.90
CA LYS A 721 42.20 52.53 -54.01
C LYS A 721 42.94 52.59 -55.34
N GLU A 722 42.28 53.11 -56.36
CA GLU A 722 42.96 53.68 -57.50
C GLU A 722 43.30 55.15 -57.19
N GLN A 723 44.59 55.44 -57.38
CA GLN A 723 45.23 56.75 -57.56
C GLN A 723 45.52 57.59 -56.32
N ALA A 724 46.71 57.39 -55.74
CA ALA A 724 47.87 58.25 -56.05
C ALA A 724 49.06 57.96 -55.11
N SER A 725 50.07 57.23 -55.59
CA SER A 725 51.49 57.57 -55.44
C SER A 725 52.34 56.48 -56.10
N GLU A 726 53.09 56.90 -57.12
CA GLU A 726 54.11 56.16 -57.84
C GLU A 726 55.13 55.51 -56.91
N GLN A 727 55.48 54.24 -57.15
CA GLN A 727 56.85 53.74 -57.28
C GLN A 727 56.86 52.20 -57.38
N TYR A 728 57.38 51.71 -58.52
CA TYR A 728 58.14 50.48 -58.74
C TYR A 728 58.01 49.33 -57.72
N ILE A 729 57.60 48.14 -58.20
CA ILE A 729 58.28 46.85 -57.99
C ILE A 729 57.81 45.88 -59.10
N GLU A 730 58.78 45.33 -59.84
CA GLU A 730 58.64 44.35 -60.92
C GLU A 730 58.26 42.95 -60.41
N ASP A 731 57.51 42.19 -61.22
CA ASP A 731 57.09 40.81 -60.95
C ASP A 731 58.29 39.83 -61.09
N PRO A 732 58.70 39.11 -60.03
CA PRO A 732 59.82 38.16 -60.05
C PRO A 732 59.63 36.97 -61.00
N VAL A 733 58.41 36.67 -61.42
CA VAL A 733 58.11 35.54 -62.30
C VAL A 733 58.30 35.92 -63.77
N GLN A 734 58.08 37.19 -64.13
CA GLN A 734 58.33 37.71 -65.47
C GLN A 734 59.85 37.93 -65.71
N MET A 735 60.62 38.30 -64.69
CA MET A 735 62.09 38.35 -64.75
C MET A 735 62.73 36.97 -64.98
N ALA A 736 62.17 35.90 -64.40
CA ALA A 736 62.69 34.54 -64.59
C ALA A 736 62.39 33.99 -66.01
N ILE A 737 61.24 34.35 -66.58
CA ILE A 737 60.84 33.95 -67.94
C ILE A 737 61.61 34.74 -69.00
N ASP A 738 61.93 36.01 -68.74
CA ASP A 738 62.70 36.86 -69.67
C ASP A 738 64.23 36.63 -69.56
N GLN A 739 64.75 36.19 -68.40
CA GLN A 739 66.15 35.70 -68.27
C GLN A 739 66.38 34.36 -68.98
N MET A 740 65.42 33.43 -68.93
CA MET A 740 65.53 32.15 -69.64
C MET A 740 65.40 32.27 -71.17
N LYS A 741 64.89 33.40 -71.68
CA LYS A 741 64.85 33.71 -73.13
C LYS A 741 66.05 34.52 -73.63
N GLN A 742 66.86 35.09 -72.74
CA GLN A 742 68.09 35.81 -73.11
C GLN A 742 69.35 34.92 -73.08
N GLU A 743 69.34 33.80 -72.35
CA GLU A 743 70.43 32.84 -72.36
C GLU A 743 70.13 31.70 -73.34
N GLY A 744 70.41 31.93 -74.62
CA GLY A 744 70.24 30.95 -75.69
C GLY A 744 70.99 29.64 -75.44
N LYS A 745 70.31 28.67 -74.82
CA LYS A 745 70.70 27.27 -74.75
C LYS A 745 69.48 26.41 -75.10
N GLU A 746 69.54 25.81 -76.28
CA GLU A 746 68.78 24.61 -76.61
C GLU A 746 69.14 23.49 -75.62
N ILE A 747 68.20 22.57 -75.36
CA ILE A 747 68.35 21.12 -75.56
C ILE A 747 67.03 20.42 -75.17
N ASP A 748 66.50 19.72 -76.17
CA ASP A 748 65.79 18.44 -76.25
C ASP A 748 64.88 17.90 -75.12
N ASP A 749 63.76 17.36 -75.65
CA ASP A 749 62.94 16.24 -75.19
C ASP A 749 63.67 15.20 -74.32
N GLU A 750 63.08 14.84 -73.18
CA GLU A 750 62.49 13.52 -72.97
C GLU A 750 61.93 13.35 -71.54
N ASN A 751 60.67 12.92 -71.50
CA ASN A 751 60.10 11.88 -70.64
C ASN A 751 60.36 11.87 -69.10
N ASP A 752 59.20 11.95 -68.42
CA ASP A 752 58.66 10.89 -67.56
C ASP A 752 58.81 11.00 -66.03
N ASN A 753 57.63 10.90 -65.41
CA ASN A 753 57.33 10.37 -64.08
C ASN A 753 58.08 10.92 -62.85
N ARG A 754 57.31 11.60 -61.96
CA ARG A 754 56.95 11.07 -60.62
C ARG A 754 56.08 12.05 -59.82
N GLU A 755 55.06 11.48 -59.17
CA GLU A 755 54.17 12.11 -58.17
C GLU A 755 54.91 12.84 -57.03
N PRO A 756 54.17 13.65 -56.24
CA PRO A 756 54.22 13.35 -54.81
C PRO A 756 52.88 13.49 -54.05
N ALA A 757 52.62 12.42 -53.29
CA ALA A 757 52.36 12.39 -51.84
C ALA A 757 51.17 13.15 -51.23
N LYS A 758 50.25 12.32 -50.72
CA LYS A 758 49.20 12.59 -49.74
C LYS A 758 49.72 13.16 -48.41
N TYR A 759 48.99 14.10 -47.83
CA TYR A 759 48.95 14.34 -46.39
C TYR A 759 47.50 14.26 -45.89
N GLU A 760 47.26 13.33 -44.97
CA GLU A 760 46.02 13.11 -44.23
C GLU A 760 45.76 14.24 -43.22
N ARG A 761 44.51 14.70 -43.13
CA ARG A 761 43.95 15.36 -41.94
C ARG A 761 42.91 14.43 -41.32
N ILE A 762 43.17 14.00 -40.10
CA ILE A 762 42.21 13.35 -39.22
C ILE A 762 41.44 14.44 -38.47
N ASN A 763 40.12 14.37 -38.54
CA ASN A 763 39.17 14.91 -37.56
C ASN A 763 37.97 13.95 -37.52
N GLN A 764 37.79 13.25 -36.40
CA GLN A 764 36.51 13.02 -35.75
C GLN A 764 36.72 12.55 -34.31
#